data_AF-A0A1W2ER39-F1
#
_entry.id   AF-A0A1W2ER39-F1
#
_cell.length_a   1.000
_cell.length_b   1.000
_cell.length_c   1.000
_cell.angle_alpha   90.00
_cell.angle_beta   90.00
_cell.angle_gamma   90.00
#
_symmetry.space_group_name_H-M   'P 1'
#
loop_
_entity.id
_entity.type
_entity.pdbx_description
1 polymer ?
#
loop_
_entity_poly.entity_id
_entity_poly.type
_entity_poly.pdbx_seq_one_letter_code
_entity_poly.pdbx_strand_id
1 'polypeptide(L)'
;MKTSAVIHPARHAFQLSTVTALMLSLGLITVTAAPLDDNGLPPPTDPSAYTDQPADPTPALLNLNTLPEANQGSLELTNGMYGDRNTVRTDNVLPPALQTSDRYPTNGKPSPLFGAQPFTQQLLLFEEFGTEKLDPTLPPPSLTFPVPTLGAAPAQDPNVVARSGPSGTALEAFLKQPGLYPFPTQYANVLDRNPWKAQIEMFLNRKPVGSPAEGRPPGKGWSHQRWNEFYPQTAFKTAQAGARINQGLRDRKQLHNYAVGEFGPGGLYYQTSDIPNTLGTTKGIDTRFHPNMPLQNHKSLWTFDGTFPVKLLMVRYGQPVLMRHYNALPIDPSANGGFGLHTISTHEHNGHSPAESDGYANAYFFPGQYYDYRWPVQLAGYDTINTRAQDPRAAFPCSPGETLFVNDGSPGLKTCQNGSIKIRGDWRETMSTHWFHDHMMDFTAQNVYKGNAVMMNYYSALDRGNEALQDGVNLRFPSGSGMPWGNRDYDVNLVMADKAWDANGQLWFNPFNTDGFLGDQMLVNWQYQPKLKVRARSYRFRLLNGSVSRYFKFAVVREIAGTSGEFKGPSGSNVSYARVPFHMIANDGNIMEHAVPFDGTMDLNGDGNLQDNNGILPLQGIAERYDIIINFAKNGIKVGDKLYFVNLEEHLTGKGPEGAISLADVLSEKYKAVIKQTSKGPLWENGDPLVGKFLQLIVQPYSGQDVSMDPVAYEPAKPGKAAGLKMLPLPIDRNSAADQAKIKDARHREFIFGRSDGTDTKPWTIKTDGGFGYSMDPRRISAAPQLAQQSTDGGFSGDGTLEVWKIVNGGNGWSHPVHVHFEEGVILSRDGKAPPEWEKWARKDVYRIGPDADSSEEVEMAIRFREFAGTYMEHCHNTQHEDSSMLLRWDIEHPGQFQVMPTPLPGWDGVQYMASVGLPTFRTKGKDDNDDAANKPPVAANDSAATTAGKPITLSVLANDTDPEGNLPLNVVGLSQPDSGQGSVSTNGTTVTYTPPATVATPFTASFNYTARDAKGAESVNPATVSIAVSPAAAVDQIQVTSATVQVRSGNRFTWDVQGTTTVATGNSISVTAATTGGPVSLGNATLTATTTGARWRVSVTTTGFGPATPATVTAKSALGQTVTAPVRYQ
;
A
#
# COMPACT_ATOMS: atom_id res chain seq x y z
N MET A 1 14.53 -33.68 59.96
CA MET A 1 15.55 -33.75 61.03
C MET A 1 16.57 -32.64 60.80
N LYS A 2 16.73 -31.76 61.80
CA LYS A 2 17.93 -31.03 62.27
C LYS A 2 19.10 -30.84 61.28
N THR A 3 19.35 -29.62 60.79
CA THR A 3 20.27 -28.57 61.33
C THR A 3 21.74 -28.98 61.45
N SER A 4 22.62 -28.19 60.81
CA SER A 4 23.82 -27.60 61.46
C SER A 4 24.39 -26.46 60.62
N ALA A 5 24.82 -25.40 61.32
CA ALA A 5 25.32 -24.13 60.82
C ALA A 5 26.69 -23.81 61.51
N VAL A 6 27.21 -22.61 61.21
CA VAL A 6 28.23 -21.81 61.94
C VAL A 6 29.70 -22.19 61.55
N ILE A 7 30.69 -21.32 61.28
CA ILE A 7 31.14 -20.07 61.94
C ILE A 7 31.97 -19.12 61.02
N HIS A 8 31.71 -17.82 61.20
CA HIS A 8 32.46 -16.53 61.07
C HIS A 8 34.02 -16.49 61.00
N PRO A 9 34.69 -15.38 60.53
CA PRO A 9 34.71 -14.08 61.25
C PRO A 9 34.83 -12.77 60.44
N ALA A 10 34.79 -11.68 61.20
CA ALA A 10 34.63 -10.29 60.82
C ALA A 10 35.94 -9.46 60.92
N ARG A 11 36.02 -8.44 60.05
CA ARG A 11 36.48 -7.03 60.21
C ARG A 11 37.86 -6.73 60.83
N HIS A 12 38.66 -5.92 60.12
CA HIS A 12 39.10 -4.53 60.45
C HIS A 12 39.69 -3.91 59.15
N ALA A 13 39.04 -2.91 58.53
CA ALA A 13 39.24 -1.46 58.70
C ALA A 13 40.36 -0.88 57.82
N PHE A 14 39.98 -0.13 56.77
CA PHE A 14 40.78 0.94 56.18
C PHE A 14 39.86 2.14 55.91
N GLN A 15 40.21 3.28 56.52
CA GLN A 15 39.58 4.58 56.28
C GLN A 15 40.02 5.11 54.90
N LEU A 16 39.07 5.63 54.12
CA LEU A 16 39.34 6.40 52.91
C LEU A 16 38.76 7.81 53.06
N SER A 17 39.59 8.78 52.68
CA SER A 17 39.48 10.22 52.86
C SER A 17 38.37 10.87 52.04
N THR A 18 37.85 11.97 52.57
CA THR A 18 36.73 12.82 52.11
C THR A 18 36.96 13.65 50.83
N VAL A 19 37.76 13.19 49.86
CA VAL A 19 38.08 13.95 48.62
C VAL A 19 37.66 13.23 47.34
N THR A 20 36.64 12.37 47.40
CA THR A 20 36.09 11.70 46.19
C THR A 20 34.57 11.85 46.05
N ALA A 21 33.92 12.60 46.95
CA ALA A 21 32.47 12.79 46.94
C ALA A 21 32.00 14.08 46.22
N LEU A 22 32.91 14.86 45.61
CA LEU A 22 32.58 16.13 44.93
C LEU A 22 32.81 16.13 43.40
N MET A 23 33.01 14.97 42.77
CA MET A 23 33.04 14.82 41.31
C MET A 23 32.05 13.75 40.77
N LEU A 24 31.02 13.41 41.55
CA LEU A 24 29.98 12.44 41.16
C LEU A 24 28.58 13.08 41.08
N SER A 25 28.52 14.37 40.75
CA SER A 25 27.25 15.12 40.58
C SER A 25 27.18 15.99 39.32
N LEU A 26 28.06 15.78 38.34
CA LEU A 26 27.99 16.44 37.03
C LEU A 26 28.11 15.38 35.93
N GLY A 27 26.97 15.08 35.29
CA GLY A 27 26.93 14.26 34.07
C GLY A 27 25.98 13.06 34.09
N LEU A 28 24.77 13.17 34.65
CA LEU A 28 23.66 12.36 34.14
C LEU A 28 23.30 12.91 32.76
N ILE A 29 24.05 12.50 31.74
CA ILE A 29 23.57 12.59 30.36
C ILE A 29 22.38 11.64 30.32
N THR A 30 21.17 12.19 30.33
CA THR A 30 20.00 11.45 29.86
C THR A 30 20.29 11.03 28.43
N VAL A 31 20.75 9.80 28.24
CA VAL A 31 20.76 9.19 26.91
C VAL A 31 19.30 9.01 26.57
N THR A 32 18.73 9.97 25.84
CA THR A 32 17.43 9.80 25.20
C THR A 32 17.53 8.54 24.34
N ALA A 33 16.66 7.56 24.57
CA ALA A 33 16.57 6.42 23.69
C ALA A 33 16.38 6.93 22.26
N ALA A 34 17.16 6.42 21.31
CA ALA A 34 16.90 6.74 19.91
C ALA A 34 15.47 6.28 19.56
N PRO A 35 14.73 7.03 18.72
CA PRO A 35 13.40 6.61 18.28
C PRO A 35 13.46 5.22 17.63
N LEU A 36 12.41 4.42 17.82
CA LEU A 36 12.35 3.03 17.34
C LEU A 36 12.49 2.93 15.82
N ASP A 37 11.95 3.92 15.10
CA ASP A 37 11.97 4.02 13.64
C ASP A 37 12.25 5.46 13.19
N ASP A 38 12.87 5.61 12.01
CA ASP A 38 13.18 6.90 11.40
C ASP A 38 12.05 7.32 10.44
N ASN A 39 11.28 8.33 10.85
CA ASN A 39 10.17 8.91 10.07
C ASN A 39 10.55 10.24 9.40
N GLY A 40 11.84 10.60 9.38
CA GLY A 40 12.30 11.81 8.70
C GLY A 40 12.16 11.69 7.18
N LEU A 41 12.10 12.84 6.49
CA LEU A 41 12.13 12.88 5.03
C LEU A 41 13.41 12.21 4.48
N PRO A 42 13.38 11.65 3.26
CA PRO A 42 14.59 11.20 2.59
C PRO A 42 15.60 12.35 2.44
N PRO A 43 16.89 12.14 2.75
CA PRO A 43 17.90 13.18 2.58
C PRO A 43 18.06 13.55 1.10
N PRO A 44 18.55 14.75 0.75
CA PRO A 44 18.69 15.17 -0.66
C PRO A 44 19.60 14.30 -1.55
N THR A 45 20.36 13.39 -0.95
CA THR A 45 21.22 12.42 -1.67
C THR A 45 20.54 11.07 -1.90
N ASP A 46 19.35 10.87 -1.32
CA ASP A 46 18.55 9.66 -1.51
C ASP A 46 17.91 9.66 -2.91
N PRO A 47 17.90 8.53 -3.63
CA PRO A 47 17.28 8.47 -4.96
C PRO A 47 15.78 8.81 -4.95
N SER A 48 15.10 8.61 -3.82
CA SER A 48 13.69 8.91 -3.60
C SER A 48 13.45 10.25 -2.89
N ALA A 49 14.46 11.14 -2.88
CA ALA A 49 14.34 12.47 -2.30
C ALA A 49 13.10 13.22 -2.82
N TYR A 50 12.35 13.82 -1.90
CA TYR A 50 11.15 14.56 -2.23
C TYR A 50 11.52 15.81 -3.03
N THR A 51 10.63 16.18 -3.95
CA THR A 51 10.85 17.29 -4.87
C THR A 51 9.92 18.45 -4.54
N ASP A 52 10.40 19.66 -4.76
CA ASP A 52 9.54 20.84 -4.68
C ASP A 52 8.44 20.77 -5.74
N GLN A 53 7.27 21.29 -5.39
CA GLN A 53 6.23 21.51 -6.39
C GLN A 53 6.74 22.49 -7.45
N PRO A 54 6.40 22.29 -8.74
CA PRO A 54 6.66 23.29 -9.77
C PRO A 54 6.07 24.65 -9.35
N ALA A 55 6.82 25.73 -9.59
CA ALA A 55 6.39 27.09 -9.21
C ALA A 55 5.04 27.49 -9.84
N ASP A 56 4.74 26.97 -11.04
CA ASP A 56 3.43 27.05 -11.66
C ASP A 56 2.94 25.62 -12.01
N PRO A 57 1.94 25.08 -11.29
CA PRO A 57 1.45 23.73 -11.51
C PRO A 57 0.69 23.58 -12.83
N THR A 58 0.12 24.65 -13.41
CA THR A 58 -0.73 24.51 -14.60
C THR A 58 0.06 24.14 -15.86
N PRO A 59 1.15 24.86 -16.23
CA PRO A 59 2.04 24.43 -17.30
C PRO A 59 2.71 23.09 -16.99
N ALA A 60 3.02 22.81 -15.72
CA ALA A 60 3.63 21.55 -15.33
C ALA A 60 2.70 20.35 -15.58
N LEU A 61 1.41 20.49 -15.26
CA LEU A 61 0.38 19.48 -15.58
C LEU A 61 0.24 19.28 -17.10
N LEU A 62 0.24 20.35 -17.89
CA LEU A 62 0.19 20.26 -19.35
C LEU A 62 1.44 19.57 -19.93
N ASN A 63 2.62 19.83 -19.36
CA ASN A 63 3.87 19.24 -19.80
C ASN A 63 3.90 17.72 -19.62
N LEU A 64 3.14 17.16 -18.66
CA LEU A 64 3.05 15.71 -18.48
C LEU A 64 2.60 14.98 -19.77
N ASN A 65 1.72 15.60 -20.54
CA ASN A 65 1.22 15.05 -21.81
C ASN A 65 2.27 14.97 -22.92
N THR A 66 3.40 15.67 -22.76
CA THR A 66 4.52 15.66 -23.72
C THR A 66 5.58 14.61 -23.40
N LEU A 67 5.53 14.05 -22.19
CA LEU A 67 6.47 13.03 -21.73
C LEU A 67 6.02 11.63 -22.19
N PRO A 68 6.96 10.68 -22.33
CA PRO A 68 6.60 9.28 -22.50
C PRO A 68 5.67 8.77 -21.38
N GLU A 69 4.92 7.70 -21.68
CA GLU A 69 4.09 7.03 -20.68
C GLU A 69 4.95 6.52 -19.52
N ALA A 70 4.44 6.67 -18.30
CA ALA A 70 5.22 6.36 -17.08
C ALA A 70 5.56 4.86 -16.93
N ASN A 71 4.83 3.98 -17.62
CA ASN A 71 5.07 2.54 -17.68
C ASN A 71 5.81 2.10 -18.96
N GLN A 72 6.35 3.01 -19.79
CA GLN A 72 7.03 2.65 -21.06
C GLN A 72 8.15 1.60 -20.87
N GLY A 73 8.87 1.64 -19.74
CA GLY A 73 9.93 0.69 -19.41
C GLY A 73 9.47 -0.77 -19.35
N SER A 74 8.20 -1.02 -19.05
CA SER A 74 7.58 -2.35 -19.03
C SER A 74 7.45 -3.01 -20.42
N LEU A 75 7.66 -2.23 -21.49
CA LEU A 75 7.53 -2.66 -22.89
C LEU A 75 8.86 -2.60 -23.65
N GLU A 76 10.02 -2.60 -22.97
CA GLU A 76 11.32 -2.61 -23.65
C GLU A 76 11.50 -3.88 -24.51
N LEU A 77 11.97 -3.68 -25.75
CA LEU A 77 12.22 -4.68 -26.78
C LEU A 77 13.70 -4.71 -27.18
N THR A 78 14.04 -5.54 -28.17
CA THR A 78 15.41 -5.66 -28.71
C THR A 78 15.95 -4.31 -29.20
N ASN A 79 17.26 -4.08 -29.01
CA ASN A 79 18.00 -2.91 -29.52
C ASN A 79 17.56 -1.56 -28.94
N GLY A 80 17.08 -1.53 -27.69
CA GLY A 80 16.66 -0.29 -27.02
C GLY A 80 15.39 0.33 -27.60
N MET A 81 14.61 -0.46 -28.34
CA MET A 81 13.29 -0.06 -28.79
C MET A 81 12.28 -0.26 -27.67
N TYR A 82 11.23 0.56 -27.66
CA TYR A 82 10.09 0.39 -26.76
C TYR A 82 8.87 0.03 -27.60
N GLY A 83 8.15 -0.99 -27.15
CA GLY A 83 6.84 -1.31 -27.65
C GLY A 83 5.78 -0.32 -27.15
N ASP A 84 4.54 -0.66 -27.47
CA ASP A 84 3.33 0.04 -27.09
C ASP A 84 2.26 -0.98 -26.66
N ARG A 85 1.03 -0.51 -26.39
CA ARG A 85 -0.11 -1.38 -26.07
C ARG A 85 -0.44 -2.39 -27.17
N ASN A 86 0.00 -2.22 -28.42
CA ASN A 86 -0.22 -3.20 -29.49
C ASN A 86 0.76 -4.37 -29.41
N THR A 87 1.96 -4.14 -28.88
CA THR A 87 3.02 -5.15 -28.76
C THR A 87 2.54 -6.40 -28.02
N VAL A 88 1.86 -6.20 -26.89
CA VAL A 88 1.30 -7.27 -26.05
C VAL A 88 0.01 -7.90 -26.60
N ARG A 89 -0.55 -7.34 -27.69
CA ARG A 89 -1.78 -7.83 -28.34
C ARG A 89 -1.48 -8.55 -29.66
N THR A 90 -0.21 -8.63 -30.05
CA THR A 90 0.23 -9.21 -31.34
C THR A 90 -0.28 -10.64 -31.53
N ASP A 91 -0.27 -11.45 -30.47
CA ASP A 91 -0.72 -12.83 -30.49
C ASP A 91 -2.22 -12.97 -30.20
N ASN A 92 -3.01 -11.89 -30.26
CA ASN A 92 -4.45 -11.98 -30.06
C ASN A 92 -5.09 -12.77 -31.19
N VAL A 93 -5.57 -13.97 -30.85
CA VAL A 93 -6.04 -15.02 -31.77
C VAL A 93 -7.31 -14.61 -32.53
N LEU A 94 -7.95 -13.49 -32.17
CA LEU A 94 -9.20 -13.03 -32.78
C LEU A 94 -9.11 -11.59 -33.33
N PRO A 95 -8.64 -11.42 -34.58
CA PRO A 95 -8.68 -10.13 -35.29
C PRO A 95 -10.08 -9.49 -35.29
N PRO A 96 -10.19 -8.15 -35.31
CA PRO A 96 -11.48 -7.45 -35.32
C PRO A 96 -12.48 -7.94 -36.38
N ALA A 97 -12.00 -8.30 -37.57
CA ALA A 97 -12.85 -8.81 -38.66
C ALA A 97 -13.50 -10.19 -38.37
N LEU A 98 -13.02 -10.93 -37.36
CA LEU A 98 -13.55 -12.24 -36.95
C LEU A 98 -14.43 -12.17 -35.71
N GLN A 99 -14.71 -10.97 -35.19
CA GLN A 99 -15.60 -10.75 -34.07
C GLN A 99 -17.05 -11.02 -34.47
N THR A 100 -17.76 -11.85 -33.70
CA THR A 100 -19.09 -12.37 -34.07
C THR A 100 -20.24 -11.93 -33.18
N SER A 101 -19.95 -11.47 -31.96
CA SER A 101 -20.91 -11.05 -30.94
C SER A 101 -20.55 -9.66 -30.45
N ASP A 102 -21.51 -8.77 -30.25
CA ASP A 102 -21.34 -7.48 -29.59
C ASP A 102 -21.63 -7.55 -28.07
N ARG A 103 -22.07 -8.71 -27.59
CA ARG A 103 -22.54 -8.92 -26.21
C ARG A 103 -21.58 -9.77 -25.39
N TYR A 104 -21.81 -11.09 -25.35
CA TYR A 104 -21.00 -12.06 -24.62
C TYR A 104 -20.72 -13.29 -25.52
N PRO A 105 -19.53 -13.92 -25.39
CA PRO A 105 -18.35 -13.27 -24.83
C PRO A 105 -18.03 -12.06 -25.71
N THR A 106 -17.68 -10.91 -25.13
CA THR A 106 -17.72 -9.65 -25.89
C THR A 106 -16.75 -9.69 -27.05
N ASN A 107 -17.27 -9.55 -28.28
CA ASN A 107 -16.52 -9.66 -29.53
C ASN A 107 -15.94 -11.06 -29.82
N GLY A 108 -16.40 -12.09 -29.12
CA GLY A 108 -16.01 -13.48 -29.32
C GLY A 108 -17.14 -14.36 -29.85
N LYS A 109 -16.81 -15.63 -30.08
CA LYS A 109 -17.79 -16.71 -30.29
C LYS A 109 -18.12 -17.35 -28.94
N PRO A 110 -19.33 -17.93 -28.76
CA PRO A 110 -19.66 -18.72 -27.58
C PRO A 110 -18.58 -19.75 -27.26
N SER A 111 -18.18 -19.78 -26.00
CA SER A 111 -17.13 -20.66 -25.46
C SER A 111 -17.56 -22.13 -25.56
N PRO A 112 -16.84 -23.01 -26.29
CA PRO A 112 -17.21 -24.42 -26.42
C PRO A 112 -17.04 -25.19 -25.10
N LEU A 113 -18.00 -26.03 -24.71
CA LEU A 113 -17.95 -26.73 -23.41
C LEU A 113 -17.12 -28.03 -23.41
N PHE A 114 -16.72 -28.57 -24.56
CA PHE A 114 -15.96 -29.83 -24.67
C PHE A 114 -16.62 -31.02 -23.93
N GLY A 115 -17.96 -31.03 -23.83
CA GLY A 115 -18.69 -32.04 -23.07
C GLY A 115 -18.64 -31.87 -21.56
N ALA A 116 -18.13 -30.75 -21.04
CA ALA A 116 -18.33 -30.37 -19.65
C ALA A 116 -19.83 -30.23 -19.34
N GLN A 117 -20.22 -30.70 -18.17
CA GLN A 117 -21.61 -30.68 -17.71
C GLN A 117 -21.68 -29.96 -16.36
N PRO A 118 -22.66 -29.08 -16.15
CA PRO A 118 -22.86 -28.40 -14.87
C PRO A 118 -22.93 -29.37 -13.70
N PHE A 119 -22.32 -29.00 -12.58
CA PHE A 119 -22.38 -29.70 -11.29
C PHE A 119 -21.84 -31.14 -11.33
N THR A 120 -21.00 -31.47 -12.32
CA THR A 120 -20.40 -32.82 -12.39
C THR A 120 -19.05 -32.92 -11.69
N GLN A 121 -18.33 -31.82 -11.51
CA GLN A 121 -17.05 -31.77 -10.78
C GLN A 121 -17.21 -31.19 -9.36
N GLN A 122 -16.45 -31.73 -8.41
CA GLN A 122 -16.29 -31.18 -7.08
C GLN A 122 -15.55 -29.83 -7.12
N LEU A 123 -16.01 -28.88 -6.31
CA LEU A 123 -15.35 -27.60 -6.07
C LEU A 123 -13.98 -27.82 -5.39
N LEU A 124 -12.94 -27.24 -5.97
CA LEU A 124 -11.63 -27.08 -5.36
C LEU A 124 -11.72 -25.97 -4.31
N LEU A 125 -11.52 -26.35 -3.06
CA LEU A 125 -11.30 -25.38 -2.00
C LEU A 125 -9.89 -24.81 -2.10
N PHE A 126 -9.74 -23.58 -1.62
CA PHE A 126 -8.48 -22.86 -1.67
C PHE A 126 -7.33 -23.61 -0.98
N GLU A 127 -6.15 -23.56 -1.58
CA GLU A 127 -4.90 -24.12 -1.08
C GLU A 127 -4.11 -23.02 -0.37
N GLU A 128 -3.72 -23.24 0.88
CA GLU A 128 -2.98 -22.24 1.67
C GLU A 128 -1.55 -22.04 1.17
N PHE A 129 -1.06 -20.81 1.21
CA PHE A 129 0.37 -20.53 1.00
C PHE A 129 1.23 -21.18 2.10
N GLY A 130 0.75 -21.14 3.34
CA GLY A 130 1.45 -21.54 4.56
C GLY A 130 2.67 -20.68 4.86
N THR A 131 2.53 -19.85 5.89
CA THR A 131 3.62 -18.99 6.37
C THR A 131 4.60 -19.77 7.24
N GLU A 132 5.86 -19.36 7.22
CA GLU A 132 6.93 -19.91 8.06
C GLU A 132 7.48 -18.79 8.93
N LYS A 133 8.08 -19.13 10.08
CA LYS A 133 8.80 -18.13 10.89
C LYS A 133 9.91 -17.49 10.05
N LEU A 134 10.01 -16.17 10.07
CA LEU A 134 11.15 -15.48 9.47
C LEU A 134 12.36 -15.66 10.40
N ASP A 135 13.26 -16.58 10.04
CA ASP A 135 14.40 -16.97 10.87
C ASP A 135 15.74 -16.51 10.25
N PRO A 136 16.42 -15.52 10.86
CA PRO A 136 17.70 -15.01 10.36
C PRO A 136 18.86 -15.99 10.54
N THR A 137 18.67 -17.11 11.26
CA THR A 137 19.71 -18.11 11.49
C THR A 137 19.77 -19.19 10.41
N LEU A 138 18.81 -19.22 9.49
CA LEU A 138 18.79 -20.18 8.39
C LEU A 138 19.97 -19.93 7.43
N PRO A 139 20.70 -20.97 7.01
CA PRO A 139 21.77 -20.81 6.04
C PRO A 139 21.21 -20.41 4.67
N PRO A 140 22.02 -19.74 3.83
CA PRO A 140 21.63 -19.48 2.44
C PRO A 140 21.20 -20.77 1.72
N PRO A 141 20.08 -20.75 0.99
CA PRO A 141 19.60 -21.88 0.21
C PRO A 141 20.55 -22.20 -0.95
N SER A 142 20.56 -23.47 -1.38
CA SER A 142 21.46 -23.95 -2.44
C SER A 142 20.97 -23.64 -3.86
N LEU A 143 19.65 -23.49 -4.06
CA LEU A 143 19.07 -23.18 -5.36
C LEU A 143 18.71 -21.70 -5.42
N THR A 144 19.18 -21.03 -6.48
CA THR A 144 18.74 -19.68 -6.87
C THR A 144 17.40 -19.74 -7.58
N PHE A 145 16.76 -18.58 -7.79
CA PHE A 145 15.54 -18.51 -8.59
C PHE A 145 15.82 -19.08 -10.00
N PRO A 146 15.10 -20.13 -10.43
CA PRO A 146 15.46 -20.86 -11.64
C PRO A 146 15.21 -20.02 -12.89
N VAL A 147 16.09 -20.14 -13.88
CA VAL A 147 15.99 -19.44 -15.17
C VAL A 147 14.92 -20.07 -16.08
N PRO A 148 14.37 -19.31 -17.06
CA PRO A 148 13.48 -19.88 -18.06
C PRO A 148 14.21 -20.91 -18.93
N THR A 149 13.48 -21.93 -19.37
CA THR A 149 14.02 -23.05 -20.17
C THR A 149 13.05 -23.42 -21.29
N LEU A 150 13.57 -24.06 -22.34
CA LEU A 150 12.71 -24.69 -23.35
C LEU A 150 12.01 -25.92 -22.75
N GLY A 151 10.80 -26.19 -23.20
CA GLY A 151 10.06 -27.38 -22.78
C GLY A 151 8.85 -27.64 -23.66
N ALA A 152 8.15 -28.75 -23.41
CA ALA A 152 6.98 -29.11 -24.20
C ALA A 152 5.80 -28.17 -23.91
N ALA A 153 5.12 -27.75 -24.97
CA ALA A 153 3.79 -27.16 -24.85
C ALA A 153 2.81 -28.19 -24.24
N PRO A 154 1.81 -27.77 -23.45
CA PRO A 154 1.43 -26.38 -23.17
C PRO A 154 2.15 -25.74 -21.96
N ALA A 155 2.99 -26.48 -21.23
CA ALA A 155 3.63 -26.04 -19.99
C ALA A 155 4.79 -25.05 -20.20
N GLN A 156 5.49 -25.13 -21.33
CA GLN A 156 6.61 -24.27 -21.70
C GLN A 156 6.65 -24.02 -23.21
N ASP A 157 7.49 -23.07 -23.66
CA ASP A 157 7.72 -22.84 -25.10
C ASP A 157 8.81 -23.81 -25.62
N PRO A 158 8.55 -24.56 -26.71
CA PRO A 158 9.51 -25.53 -27.24
C PRO A 158 10.65 -24.90 -28.05
N ASN A 159 10.50 -23.65 -28.47
CA ASN A 159 11.37 -23.03 -29.47
C ASN A 159 12.13 -21.80 -28.96
N VAL A 160 11.54 -21.02 -28.04
CA VAL A 160 12.09 -19.71 -27.63
C VAL A 160 12.13 -19.58 -26.10
N VAL A 161 13.35 -19.51 -25.53
CA VAL A 161 13.55 -19.38 -24.08
C VAL A 161 12.90 -18.13 -23.49
N ALA A 162 13.03 -16.98 -24.16
CA ALA A 162 12.44 -15.72 -23.70
C ALA A 162 10.91 -15.74 -23.64
N ARG A 163 10.27 -16.66 -24.38
CA ARG A 163 8.82 -16.87 -24.40
C ARG A 163 8.35 -17.95 -23.42
N SER A 164 9.25 -18.44 -22.56
CA SER A 164 9.00 -19.52 -21.60
C SER A 164 9.25 -19.06 -20.16
N GLY A 165 8.74 -19.81 -19.20
CA GLY A 165 9.10 -19.71 -17.78
C GLY A 165 10.05 -20.84 -17.34
N PRO A 166 10.42 -20.90 -16.05
CA PRO A 166 11.14 -22.02 -15.48
C PRO A 166 10.34 -23.32 -15.56
N SER A 167 11.00 -24.48 -15.57
CA SER A 167 10.28 -25.75 -15.50
C SER A 167 9.58 -25.89 -14.14
N GLY A 168 8.38 -26.49 -14.14
CA GLY A 168 7.58 -26.63 -12.92
C GLY A 168 8.32 -27.35 -11.78
N THR A 169 9.10 -28.38 -12.09
CA THR A 169 9.92 -29.10 -11.11
C THR A 169 11.04 -28.24 -10.52
N ALA A 170 11.71 -27.41 -11.33
CA ALA A 170 12.75 -26.51 -10.83
C ALA A 170 12.16 -25.39 -9.97
N LEU A 171 11.05 -24.79 -10.40
CA LEU A 171 10.34 -23.76 -9.64
C LEU A 171 9.87 -24.29 -8.29
N GLU A 172 9.28 -25.48 -8.26
CA GLU A 172 8.80 -26.07 -7.01
C GLU A 172 9.94 -26.47 -6.08
N ALA A 173 11.04 -27.02 -6.62
CA ALA A 173 12.24 -27.31 -5.83
C ALA A 173 12.80 -26.03 -5.17
N PHE A 174 12.80 -24.91 -5.90
CA PHE A 174 13.21 -23.60 -5.37
C PHE A 174 12.27 -23.10 -4.26
N LEU A 175 10.96 -23.09 -4.50
CA LEU A 175 9.95 -22.61 -3.55
C LEU A 175 9.88 -23.45 -2.28
N LYS A 176 10.22 -24.74 -2.36
CA LYS A 176 10.25 -25.67 -1.21
C LYS A 176 11.38 -25.41 -0.22
N GLN A 177 12.45 -24.71 -0.62
CA GLN A 177 13.56 -24.40 0.28
C GLN A 177 13.04 -23.53 1.44
N PRO A 178 13.49 -23.73 2.68
CA PRO A 178 13.06 -22.92 3.81
C PRO A 178 13.62 -21.49 3.71
N GLY A 179 12.95 -20.55 4.37
CA GLY A 179 13.45 -19.18 4.55
C GLY A 179 13.50 -18.32 3.28
N LEU A 180 13.95 -17.08 3.47
CA LEU A 180 14.13 -16.08 2.41
C LEU A 180 15.61 -15.72 2.30
N TYR A 181 16.12 -15.74 1.06
CA TYR A 181 17.47 -15.31 0.75
C TYR A 181 17.45 -14.48 -0.53
N PRO A 182 18.16 -13.34 -0.58
CA PRO A 182 18.83 -12.65 0.53
C PRO A 182 17.87 -12.32 1.67
N PHE A 183 18.38 -12.20 2.90
CA PHE A 183 17.52 -11.94 4.05
C PHE A 183 16.82 -10.58 3.88
N PRO A 184 15.49 -10.47 4.13
CA PRO A 184 14.76 -9.21 3.93
C PRO A 184 15.31 -8.07 4.78
N THR A 185 15.29 -6.87 4.23
CA THR A 185 15.73 -5.63 4.90
C THR A 185 14.71 -4.52 4.74
N GLN A 186 14.80 -3.50 5.58
CA GLN A 186 13.98 -2.29 5.46
C GLN A 186 14.08 -1.67 4.04
N TYR A 187 15.29 -1.53 3.52
CA TYR A 187 15.56 -0.97 2.19
C TYR A 187 15.50 -2.05 1.12
N ALA A 188 15.17 -1.64 -0.11
CA ALA A 188 15.23 -2.52 -1.27
C ALA A 188 16.67 -2.97 -1.55
N ASN A 189 16.84 -4.24 -1.89
CA ASN A 189 18.12 -4.80 -2.25
C ASN A 189 18.53 -4.44 -3.68
N VAL A 190 19.38 -3.42 -3.78
CA VAL A 190 19.96 -2.95 -5.05
C VAL A 190 21.32 -3.59 -5.39
N LEU A 191 21.85 -4.43 -4.49
CA LEU A 191 23.19 -5.01 -4.63
C LEU A 191 23.16 -6.31 -5.43
N ASP A 192 22.18 -7.16 -5.15
CA ASP A 192 22.04 -8.44 -5.83
C ASP A 192 21.48 -8.26 -7.24
N ARG A 193 22.01 -9.05 -8.17
CA ARG A 193 21.62 -9.01 -9.59
C ARG A 193 20.54 -10.03 -9.88
N ASN A 194 19.65 -9.66 -10.80
CA ASN A 194 18.63 -10.56 -11.32
C ASN A 194 19.30 -11.84 -11.87
N PRO A 195 18.92 -13.03 -11.38
CA PRO A 195 19.51 -14.30 -11.82
C PRO A 195 19.27 -14.59 -13.31
N TRP A 196 18.31 -13.92 -13.94
CA TRP A 196 17.97 -14.06 -15.36
C TRP A 196 18.71 -13.05 -16.25
N LYS A 197 19.64 -12.26 -15.70
CA LYS A 197 20.38 -11.22 -16.43
C LYS A 197 20.91 -11.69 -17.79
N ALA A 198 21.47 -12.90 -17.87
CA ALA A 198 22.01 -13.41 -19.13
C ALA A 198 20.92 -13.61 -20.21
N GLN A 199 19.76 -14.13 -19.82
CA GLN A 199 18.62 -14.33 -20.72
C GLN A 199 17.98 -12.99 -21.11
N ILE A 200 17.93 -12.03 -20.19
CA ILE A 200 17.44 -10.67 -20.44
C ILE A 200 18.36 -9.95 -21.44
N GLU A 201 19.67 -9.95 -21.23
CA GLU A 201 20.64 -9.32 -22.15
C GLU A 201 20.60 -9.95 -23.55
N MET A 202 20.35 -11.26 -23.63
CA MET A 202 20.18 -11.97 -24.90
C MET A 202 18.90 -11.56 -25.61
N PHE A 203 17.78 -11.42 -24.89
CA PHE A 203 16.52 -10.95 -25.46
C PHE A 203 16.60 -9.48 -25.90
N LEU A 204 17.07 -8.59 -25.03
CA LEU A 204 17.15 -7.15 -25.31
C LEU A 204 18.24 -6.80 -26.35
N ASN A 205 19.17 -7.72 -26.62
CA ASN A 205 20.37 -7.46 -27.41
C ASN A 205 21.13 -6.21 -26.91
N ARG A 206 21.20 -6.05 -25.58
CA ARG A 206 21.78 -4.88 -24.89
C ARG A 206 22.66 -5.35 -23.73
N LYS A 207 23.85 -4.75 -23.57
CA LYS A 207 24.80 -5.07 -22.49
C LYS A 207 25.57 -3.82 -22.01
N PRO A 208 25.86 -3.70 -20.70
CA PRO A 208 25.28 -4.48 -19.60
C PRO A 208 23.84 -4.04 -19.30
N VAL A 209 23.02 -4.95 -18.77
CA VAL A 209 21.73 -4.61 -18.14
C VAL A 209 21.90 -4.60 -16.63
N GLY A 210 21.44 -3.55 -15.95
CA GLY A 210 21.59 -3.35 -14.51
C GLY A 210 20.80 -4.33 -13.65
N SER A 211 19.58 -4.69 -14.08
CA SER A 211 18.57 -5.54 -13.44
C SER A 211 18.89 -5.99 -12.02
N PRO A 212 18.45 -5.25 -10.99
CA PRO A 212 18.53 -5.72 -9.60
C PRO A 212 17.62 -6.92 -9.38
N ALA A 213 17.95 -7.75 -8.38
CA ALA A 213 17.14 -8.91 -8.01
C ALA A 213 15.81 -8.52 -7.36
N GLU A 214 15.81 -7.46 -6.55
CA GLU A 214 14.58 -6.87 -5.99
C GLU A 214 14.07 -5.75 -6.91
N GLY A 215 12.79 -5.80 -7.26
CA GLY A 215 12.14 -4.81 -8.12
C GLY A 215 11.47 -3.64 -7.38
N ARG A 216 11.47 -3.67 -6.04
CA ARG A 216 10.91 -2.57 -5.23
C ARG A 216 11.68 -1.27 -5.46
N PRO A 217 11.00 -0.12 -5.58
CA PRO A 217 11.68 1.16 -5.72
C PRO A 217 12.69 1.42 -4.57
N PRO A 218 13.93 1.82 -4.87
CA PRO A 218 14.99 1.98 -3.88
C PRO A 218 14.99 3.37 -3.23
N GLY A 219 15.54 3.47 -2.03
CA GLY A 219 15.64 4.73 -1.28
C GLY A 219 14.69 4.76 -0.08
N LYS A 220 14.89 5.75 0.79
CA LYS A 220 14.16 5.87 2.06
C LYS A 220 12.66 6.08 1.88
N GLY A 221 12.23 6.84 0.87
CA GLY A 221 10.82 7.13 0.60
C GLY A 221 9.99 5.91 0.19
N TRP A 222 10.65 4.81 -0.21
CA TRP A 222 10.02 3.52 -0.55
C TRP A 222 10.53 2.37 0.34
N SER A 223 11.24 2.71 1.42
CA SER A 223 11.69 1.74 2.41
C SER A 223 10.52 1.29 3.28
N HIS A 224 10.63 0.10 3.88
CA HIS A 224 9.55 -0.39 4.72
C HIS A 224 9.32 0.53 5.92
N GLN A 225 8.12 1.11 6.00
CA GLN A 225 7.79 2.05 7.07
C GLN A 225 7.67 1.33 8.40
N ARG A 226 8.19 1.95 9.47
CA ARG A 226 8.12 1.39 10.84
C ARG A 226 8.64 -0.05 10.91
N TRP A 227 9.80 -0.29 10.30
CA TRP A 227 10.37 -1.64 10.13
C TRP A 227 10.69 -2.32 11.46
N ASN A 228 11.24 -1.59 12.43
CA ASN A 228 11.58 -2.18 13.72
C ASN A 228 10.34 -2.44 14.57
N GLU A 229 9.37 -1.53 14.54
CA GLU A 229 8.12 -1.70 15.28
C GLU A 229 7.28 -2.88 14.80
N PHE A 230 7.19 -3.05 13.49
CA PHE A 230 6.37 -4.07 12.86
C PHE A 230 7.22 -5.05 12.06
N TYR A 231 8.34 -5.46 12.66
CA TYR A 231 9.25 -6.41 12.07
C TYR A 231 8.51 -7.71 11.68
N PRO A 232 8.64 -8.20 10.43
CA PRO A 232 7.94 -9.40 9.98
C PRO A 232 8.31 -10.62 10.83
N GLN A 233 7.31 -11.21 11.47
CA GLN A 233 7.49 -12.39 12.31
C GLN A 233 7.38 -13.68 11.51
N THR A 234 6.58 -13.65 10.46
CA THR A 234 6.40 -14.75 9.53
C THR A 234 6.63 -14.28 8.10
N ALA A 235 6.95 -15.21 7.22
CA ALA A 235 7.12 -14.95 5.81
C ALA A 235 6.69 -16.14 4.97
N PHE A 236 6.45 -15.88 3.70
CA PHE A 236 6.31 -16.93 2.68
C PHE A 236 6.86 -16.44 1.35
N LYS A 237 7.20 -17.39 0.48
CA LYS A 237 7.52 -17.11 -0.91
C LYS A 237 6.51 -17.76 -1.84
N THR A 238 6.25 -17.06 -2.92
CA THR A 238 5.36 -17.46 -4.01
C THR A 238 5.92 -16.94 -5.32
N ALA A 239 5.49 -17.51 -6.45
CA ALA A 239 5.86 -17.01 -7.76
C ALA A 239 4.62 -16.82 -8.63
N GLN A 240 4.48 -15.67 -9.29
CA GLN A 240 3.54 -15.57 -10.39
C GLN A 240 4.09 -16.37 -11.57
N ALA A 241 3.36 -17.40 -11.99
CA ALA A 241 3.83 -18.32 -13.01
C ALA A 241 2.72 -18.73 -13.97
N GLY A 242 3.12 -19.15 -15.16
CA GLY A 242 2.21 -19.76 -16.11
C GLY A 242 1.67 -21.11 -15.65
N ALA A 243 0.49 -21.45 -16.14
CA ALA A 243 -0.22 -22.69 -15.87
C ALA A 243 0.66 -23.96 -15.94
N ARG A 244 0.67 -24.74 -14.86
CA ARG A 244 1.39 -26.00 -14.71
C ARG A 244 0.66 -26.94 -13.75
N ILE A 245 1.04 -28.22 -13.76
CA ILE A 245 0.53 -29.21 -12.81
C ILE A 245 1.01 -28.92 -11.39
N ASN A 246 0.12 -29.10 -10.40
CA ASN A 246 0.46 -29.01 -8.99
C ASN A 246 1.23 -30.28 -8.56
N GLN A 247 2.44 -30.14 -7.99
CA GLN A 247 3.22 -31.30 -7.51
C GLN A 247 3.13 -31.53 -5.99
N GLY A 248 2.25 -30.78 -5.29
CA GLY A 248 1.95 -30.94 -3.86
C GLY A 248 2.82 -30.08 -2.94
N LEU A 249 3.44 -29.01 -3.46
CA LEU A 249 4.28 -28.08 -2.68
C LEU A 249 3.64 -27.66 -1.36
N ARG A 250 2.35 -27.31 -1.42
CA ARG A 250 1.62 -26.68 -0.33
C ARG A 250 0.92 -27.68 0.59
N ASP A 251 0.96 -28.99 0.32
CA ASP A 251 0.26 -30.00 1.11
C ASP A 251 0.65 -29.93 2.60
N ARG A 252 1.96 -29.89 2.87
CA ARG A 252 2.52 -29.81 4.23
C ARG A 252 2.55 -28.38 4.79
N LYS A 253 2.06 -27.42 4.01
CA LYS A 253 1.98 -26.00 4.36
C LYS A 253 0.55 -25.57 4.72
N GLN A 254 -0.45 -26.44 4.49
CA GLN A 254 -1.79 -26.24 5.02
C GLN A 254 -1.77 -26.34 6.55
N LEU A 255 -2.41 -25.40 7.25
CA LEU A 255 -2.55 -25.37 8.70
C LEU A 255 -3.21 -26.66 9.23
N HIS A 256 -4.19 -27.17 8.51
CA HIS A 256 -4.90 -28.41 8.84
C HIS A 256 -4.10 -29.69 8.49
N ASN A 257 -3.04 -29.59 7.68
CA ASN A 257 -2.16 -30.69 7.24
C ASN A 257 -2.90 -31.97 6.77
N TYR A 258 -4.08 -31.79 6.16
CA TYR A 258 -5.05 -32.85 5.84
C TYR A 258 -5.29 -33.90 6.94
N ALA A 259 -5.23 -33.49 8.21
CA ALA A 259 -5.28 -34.38 9.36
C ALA A 259 -6.45 -34.11 10.31
N VAL A 260 -7.03 -32.91 10.26
CA VAL A 260 -8.06 -32.46 11.21
C VAL A 260 -9.33 -32.02 10.50
N GLY A 261 -10.47 -32.21 11.18
CA GLY A 261 -11.75 -31.69 10.72
C GLY A 261 -12.24 -32.29 9.40
N GLU A 262 -12.98 -31.51 8.61
CA GLU A 262 -13.49 -31.89 7.30
C GLU A 262 -12.36 -32.06 6.25
N PHE A 263 -11.16 -31.56 6.54
CA PHE A 263 -9.96 -31.79 5.71
C PHE A 263 -9.17 -33.04 6.14
N GLY A 264 -9.53 -33.72 7.23
CA GLY A 264 -8.90 -34.96 7.69
C GLY A 264 -9.61 -36.23 7.20
N PRO A 265 -9.04 -37.43 7.40
CA PRO A 265 -9.65 -38.68 6.97
C PRO A 265 -11.12 -38.85 7.43
N GLY A 266 -12.03 -39.08 6.47
CA GLY A 266 -13.48 -39.18 6.72
C GLY A 266 -14.25 -37.87 6.65
N GLY A 267 -13.56 -36.73 6.57
CA GLY A 267 -14.13 -35.41 6.32
C GLY A 267 -14.59 -35.20 4.88
N LEU A 268 -15.45 -34.21 4.64
CA LEU A 268 -16.02 -33.90 3.32
C LEU A 268 -14.98 -33.43 2.29
N TYR A 269 -13.87 -32.84 2.72
CA TYR A 269 -12.88 -32.17 1.87
C TYR A 269 -11.53 -32.88 1.83
N TYR A 270 -11.41 -34.04 2.48
CA TYR A 270 -10.19 -34.85 2.43
C TYR A 270 -9.88 -35.33 1.01
N GLN A 271 -10.92 -35.70 0.25
CA GLN A 271 -10.80 -35.87 -1.20
C GLN A 271 -10.84 -34.48 -1.83
N THR A 272 -9.71 -33.95 -2.28
CA THR A 272 -9.62 -32.54 -2.69
C THR A 272 -10.23 -32.27 -4.06
N SER A 273 -10.31 -33.28 -4.93
CA SER A 273 -10.92 -33.21 -6.27
C SER A 273 -11.52 -34.55 -6.68
N ASP A 274 -12.25 -34.63 -7.79
CA ASP A 274 -12.77 -35.94 -8.30
C ASP A 274 -11.69 -36.82 -8.95
N ILE A 275 -10.41 -36.43 -8.89
CA ILE A 275 -9.28 -37.22 -9.40
C ILE A 275 -8.98 -38.37 -8.42
N PRO A 276 -8.88 -39.65 -8.84
CA PRO A 276 -8.78 -40.80 -7.93
C PRO A 276 -7.64 -40.79 -6.90
N ASN A 277 -6.60 -39.98 -7.10
CA ASN A 277 -5.37 -39.98 -6.29
C ASN A 277 -5.17 -38.68 -5.47
N THR A 278 -6.23 -37.92 -5.20
CA THR A 278 -6.15 -36.63 -4.47
C THR A 278 -6.70 -36.68 -3.04
N LEU A 279 -6.58 -37.85 -2.40
CA LEU A 279 -6.85 -38.02 -0.97
C LEU A 279 -5.76 -37.34 -0.13
N GLY A 280 -6.12 -36.28 0.59
CA GLY A 280 -5.23 -35.56 1.49
C GLY A 280 -4.07 -34.85 0.79
N THR A 281 -4.25 -34.46 -0.48
CA THR A 281 -3.22 -33.81 -1.29
C THR A 281 -3.85 -33.07 -2.48
N THR A 282 -3.21 -32.00 -2.95
CA THR A 282 -3.51 -31.33 -4.22
C THR A 282 -2.60 -31.79 -5.37
N LYS A 283 -1.64 -32.66 -5.10
CA LYS A 283 -0.70 -33.18 -6.08
C LYS A 283 -1.42 -33.88 -7.24
N GLY A 284 -1.03 -33.54 -8.46
CA GLY A 284 -1.58 -34.10 -9.68
C GLY A 284 -2.79 -33.35 -10.22
N ILE A 285 -3.31 -32.35 -9.51
CA ILE A 285 -4.33 -31.45 -10.05
C ILE A 285 -3.70 -30.59 -11.14
N ASP A 286 -4.29 -30.65 -12.33
CA ASP A 286 -3.90 -29.88 -13.50
C ASP A 286 -4.80 -28.64 -13.70
N THR A 287 -4.29 -27.64 -14.41
CA THR A 287 -4.94 -26.33 -14.59
C THR A 287 -5.99 -26.37 -15.70
N ARG A 288 -7.11 -27.05 -15.43
CA ARG A 288 -8.31 -27.10 -16.28
C ARG A 288 -9.49 -26.49 -15.54
N PHE A 289 -10.36 -25.78 -16.26
CA PHE A 289 -11.61 -25.25 -15.67
C PHE A 289 -12.66 -26.34 -15.44
N HIS A 290 -12.53 -27.49 -16.11
CA HIS A 290 -13.32 -28.70 -15.92
C HIS A 290 -12.54 -29.92 -16.45
N PRO A 291 -12.66 -31.14 -15.88
CA PRO A 291 -11.91 -32.32 -16.34
C PRO A 291 -12.03 -32.63 -17.84
N ASN A 292 -13.20 -32.39 -18.43
CA ASN A 292 -13.44 -32.58 -19.88
C ASN A 292 -12.91 -31.43 -20.77
N MET A 293 -12.45 -30.32 -20.20
CA MET A 293 -11.90 -29.18 -20.96
C MET A 293 -10.38 -29.31 -21.16
N PRO A 294 -9.80 -28.71 -22.20
CA PRO A 294 -8.35 -28.70 -22.43
C PRO A 294 -7.53 -28.09 -21.29
N LEU A 295 -6.27 -28.51 -21.17
CA LEU A 295 -5.29 -27.92 -20.25
C LEU A 295 -4.97 -26.49 -20.69
N GLN A 296 -4.87 -25.55 -19.74
CA GLN A 296 -4.47 -24.18 -20.04
C GLN A 296 -2.98 -24.08 -20.38
N ASN A 297 -2.65 -23.27 -21.37
CA ASN A 297 -1.30 -22.91 -21.78
C ASN A 297 -0.67 -21.96 -20.77
N HIS A 298 0.63 -22.11 -20.52
CA HIS A 298 1.38 -21.25 -19.61
C HIS A 298 1.36 -19.76 -19.99
N LYS A 299 1.04 -19.42 -21.25
CA LYS A 299 0.85 -18.03 -21.70
C LYS A 299 -0.58 -17.53 -21.50
N SER A 300 -1.57 -18.43 -21.46
CA SER A 300 -2.99 -18.08 -21.38
C SER A 300 -3.46 -17.81 -19.96
N LEU A 301 -3.02 -18.63 -18.99
CA LEU A 301 -3.43 -18.54 -17.59
C LEU A 301 -2.18 -18.37 -16.70
N TRP A 302 -2.19 -17.35 -15.84
CA TRP A 302 -1.12 -17.03 -14.90
C TRP A 302 -1.70 -16.96 -13.49
N THR A 303 -1.27 -17.86 -12.60
CA THR A 303 -1.72 -17.90 -11.21
C THR A 303 -0.53 -17.90 -10.26
N PHE A 304 -0.78 -17.67 -8.98
CA PHE A 304 0.21 -17.89 -7.93
C PHE A 304 0.65 -19.37 -7.90
N ASP A 305 1.97 -19.56 -7.95
CA ASP A 305 2.68 -20.81 -8.20
C ASP A 305 2.37 -21.50 -9.55
N GLY A 306 1.51 -20.90 -10.40
CA GLY A 306 1.07 -21.45 -11.68
C GLY A 306 0.15 -22.66 -11.57
N THR A 307 -0.50 -22.89 -10.42
CA THR A 307 -1.19 -24.15 -10.11
C THR A 307 -2.62 -23.93 -9.62
N PHE A 308 -3.44 -24.98 -9.71
CA PHE A 308 -4.70 -25.12 -8.97
C PHE A 308 -4.53 -26.08 -7.77
N PRO A 309 -5.30 -25.92 -6.68
CA PRO A 309 -6.33 -24.90 -6.44
C PRO A 309 -5.79 -23.46 -6.34
N VAL A 310 -6.69 -22.48 -6.41
CA VAL A 310 -6.35 -21.08 -6.10
C VAL A 310 -5.85 -20.94 -4.67
N LYS A 311 -5.02 -19.92 -4.44
CA LYS A 311 -4.28 -19.76 -3.19
C LYS A 311 -5.01 -18.91 -2.17
N LEU A 312 -4.87 -19.29 -0.90
CA LEU A 312 -5.37 -18.55 0.25
C LEU A 312 -4.20 -18.17 1.17
N LEU A 313 -4.17 -16.92 1.58
CA LEU A 313 -3.34 -16.51 2.70
C LEU A 313 -4.19 -16.44 3.97
N MET A 314 -3.69 -17.02 5.06
CA MET A 314 -4.31 -16.88 6.38
C MET A 314 -3.36 -16.09 7.27
N VAL A 315 -3.85 -15.01 7.86
CA VAL A 315 -3.08 -14.14 8.76
C VAL A 315 -3.82 -13.88 10.06
N ARG A 316 -3.11 -13.35 11.05
CA ARG A 316 -3.65 -13.01 12.36
C ARG A 316 -3.20 -11.62 12.77
N TYR A 317 -4.11 -10.86 13.35
CA TYR A 317 -3.79 -9.54 13.87
C TYR A 317 -2.63 -9.55 14.88
N GLY A 318 -1.70 -8.62 14.72
CA GLY A 318 -0.51 -8.50 15.58
C GLY A 318 0.68 -9.36 15.14
N GLN A 319 0.55 -10.16 14.07
CA GLN A 319 1.63 -10.93 13.48
C GLN A 319 2.00 -10.39 12.09
N PRO A 320 2.90 -9.39 11.99
CA PRO A 320 3.39 -8.89 10.71
C PRO A 320 3.93 -10.01 9.83
N VAL A 321 3.59 -9.96 8.54
CA VAL A 321 3.95 -10.96 7.53
C VAL A 321 4.71 -10.32 6.38
N LEU A 322 5.69 -11.04 5.84
CA LEU A 322 6.37 -10.66 4.61
C LEU A 322 6.12 -11.70 3.50
N MET A 323 5.58 -11.23 2.38
CA MET A 323 5.46 -11.99 1.15
C MET A 323 6.62 -11.63 0.23
N ARG A 324 7.45 -12.61 -0.13
CA ARG A 324 8.36 -12.47 -1.27
C ARG A 324 7.70 -13.00 -2.53
N HIS A 325 7.32 -12.08 -3.42
CA HIS A 325 6.67 -12.38 -4.69
C HIS A 325 7.71 -12.45 -5.82
N TYR A 326 7.98 -13.64 -6.34
CA TYR A 326 8.85 -13.82 -7.50
C TYR A 326 8.06 -13.70 -8.82
N ASN A 327 8.68 -13.14 -9.84
CA ASN A 327 8.09 -13.10 -11.18
C ASN A 327 8.71 -14.19 -12.08
N ALA A 328 7.96 -15.27 -12.30
CA ALA A 328 8.36 -16.40 -13.13
C ALA A 328 7.71 -16.39 -14.53
N LEU A 329 7.19 -15.23 -14.96
CA LEU A 329 6.58 -15.05 -16.28
C LEU A 329 7.64 -14.94 -17.38
N PRO A 330 7.26 -15.07 -18.67
CA PRO A 330 8.19 -14.92 -19.79
C PRO A 330 8.86 -13.53 -19.87
N ILE A 331 10.09 -13.48 -20.37
CA ILE A 331 10.86 -12.24 -20.58
C ILE A 331 10.29 -11.44 -21.76
N ASP A 332 9.80 -12.11 -22.80
CA ASP A 332 9.17 -11.45 -23.94
C ASP A 332 7.76 -10.93 -23.53
N PRO A 333 7.51 -9.62 -23.54
CA PRO A 333 6.20 -9.06 -23.14
C PRO A 333 5.05 -9.53 -24.05
N SER A 334 5.33 -9.99 -25.27
CA SER A 334 4.31 -10.55 -26.19
C SER A 334 3.99 -12.02 -25.93
N ALA A 335 4.71 -12.71 -25.04
CA ALA A 335 4.51 -14.13 -24.75
C ALA A 335 3.38 -14.36 -23.72
N ASN A 336 2.20 -13.87 -24.04
CA ASN A 336 1.07 -13.73 -23.12
C ASN A 336 -0.27 -14.25 -23.71
N GLY A 337 -0.24 -14.89 -24.87
CA GLY A 337 -1.47 -15.38 -25.51
C GLY A 337 -2.41 -14.25 -25.98
N GLY A 338 -1.89 -13.04 -26.19
CA GLY A 338 -2.60 -11.91 -26.79
C GLY A 338 -3.21 -10.89 -25.84
N PHE A 339 -3.01 -11.03 -24.53
CA PHE A 339 -3.44 -10.07 -23.51
C PHE A 339 -2.60 -10.22 -22.23
N GLY A 340 -2.59 -9.21 -21.36
CA GLY A 340 -1.83 -9.18 -20.11
C GLY A 340 -0.37 -8.76 -20.31
N LEU A 341 0.33 -8.47 -19.22
CA LEU A 341 1.73 -8.04 -19.28
C LEU A 341 2.55 -8.76 -18.20
N HIS A 342 3.78 -9.09 -18.55
CA HIS A 342 4.69 -9.86 -17.69
C HIS A 342 5.24 -9.10 -16.48
N THR A 343 4.95 -7.80 -16.31
CA THR A 343 5.29 -7.02 -15.13
C THR A 343 4.12 -7.00 -14.17
N ILE A 344 4.42 -6.97 -12.87
CA ILE A 344 3.44 -7.19 -11.81
C ILE A 344 3.56 -6.08 -10.79
N SER A 345 2.42 -5.59 -10.30
CA SER A 345 2.30 -4.92 -9.00
C SER A 345 1.23 -5.68 -8.22
N THR A 346 1.44 -6.02 -6.94
CA THR A 346 0.46 -6.75 -6.14
C THR A 346 -0.17 -5.83 -5.11
N HIS A 347 -1.50 -5.67 -5.20
CA HIS A 347 -2.29 -4.90 -4.26
C HIS A 347 -2.98 -5.80 -3.26
N GLU A 348 -2.78 -5.52 -1.96
CA GLU A 348 -3.57 -6.12 -0.89
C GLU A 348 -4.82 -5.28 -0.66
N HIS A 349 -5.91 -5.71 -1.29
CA HIS A 349 -7.16 -4.98 -1.33
C HIS A 349 -7.81 -4.94 0.06
N ASN A 350 -8.20 -3.73 0.46
CA ASN A 350 -8.66 -3.35 1.80
C ASN A 350 -7.57 -3.26 2.89
N GLY A 351 -6.31 -3.42 2.51
CA GLY A 351 -5.19 -3.41 3.43
C GLY A 351 -4.99 -2.08 4.14
N HIS A 352 -5.05 -2.06 5.46
CA HIS A 352 -4.45 -0.99 6.26
C HIS A 352 -2.93 -1.17 6.32
N SER A 353 -2.32 -0.95 5.16
CA SER A 353 -0.94 -1.31 4.84
C SER A 353 -0.12 -0.07 4.42
N PRO A 354 1.19 -0.03 4.72
CA PRO A 354 2.08 1.04 4.26
C PRO A 354 2.13 1.15 2.73
N ALA A 355 2.22 2.36 2.21
CA ALA A 355 2.20 2.68 0.78
C ALA A 355 3.18 1.84 -0.07
N GLU A 356 4.39 1.57 0.42
CA GLU A 356 5.40 0.79 -0.30
C GLU A 356 5.04 -0.70 -0.44
N SER A 357 4.07 -1.19 0.33
CA SER A 357 3.54 -2.56 0.28
C SER A 357 2.05 -2.61 -0.08
N ASP A 358 1.46 -1.47 -0.45
CA ASP A 358 0.05 -1.34 -0.81
C ASP A 358 -0.22 -1.87 -2.22
N GLY A 359 0.76 -1.79 -3.14
CA GLY A 359 0.59 -2.21 -4.54
C GLY A 359 0.39 -1.07 -5.52
N TYR A 360 0.97 0.10 -5.25
CA TYR A 360 0.95 1.25 -6.16
C TYR A 360 1.23 0.86 -7.62
N ALA A 361 0.36 1.27 -8.55
CA ALA A 361 0.32 0.69 -9.89
C ALA A 361 1.58 0.91 -10.73
N ASN A 362 2.34 1.97 -10.42
CA ASN A 362 3.61 2.26 -11.08
C ASN A 362 4.85 1.78 -10.30
N ALA A 363 4.67 0.97 -9.24
CA ALA A 363 5.74 0.29 -8.49
C ALA A 363 5.81 -1.21 -8.84
N TYR A 364 5.89 -1.50 -10.14
CA TYR A 364 5.90 -2.85 -10.68
C TYR A 364 7.31 -3.46 -10.82
N PHE A 365 7.39 -4.78 -10.93
CA PHE A 365 8.64 -5.54 -11.08
C PHE A 365 8.62 -6.55 -12.24
N PHE A 366 9.80 -6.86 -12.75
CA PHE A 366 10.04 -7.59 -14.00
C PHE A 366 10.31 -9.10 -13.79
N PRO A 367 10.17 -9.92 -14.85
CA PRO A 367 10.59 -11.31 -14.83
C PRO A 367 12.03 -11.51 -14.31
N GLY A 368 12.22 -12.53 -13.48
CA GLY A 368 13.49 -12.79 -12.81
C GLY A 368 13.71 -12.01 -11.51
N GLN A 369 12.90 -10.97 -11.25
CA GLN A 369 12.95 -10.22 -10.00
C GLN A 369 12.01 -10.80 -8.94
N TYR A 370 12.19 -10.33 -7.70
CA TYR A 370 11.19 -10.44 -6.65
C TYR A 370 10.80 -9.07 -6.08
N TYR A 371 9.66 -9.00 -5.40
CA TYR A 371 9.25 -7.86 -4.57
C TYR A 371 8.89 -8.37 -3.18
N ASP A 372 9.40 -7.70 -2.14
CA ASP A 372 9.03 -7.97 -0.75
C ASP A 372 7.87 -7.06 -0.34
N TYR A 373 6.67 -7.63 -0.23
CA TYR A 373 5.50 -6.97 0.33
C TYR A 373 5.44 -7.27 1.82
N ARG A 374 5.40 -6.24 2.66
CA ARG A 374 5.39 -6.40 4.11
C ARG A 374 4.13 -5.79 4.70
N TRP A 375 3.26 -6.65 5.19
CA TRP A 375 1.99 -6.26 5.78
C TRP A 375 2.10 -6.30 7.31
N PRO A 376 1.89 -5.17 8.02
CA PRO A 376 1.87 -5.14 9.48
C PRO A 376 0.80 -6.06 10.11
N VAL A 377 -0.32 -6.29 9.41
CA VAL A 377 -1.49 -7.03 9.92
C VAL A 377 -1.92 -6.52 11.30
N GLN A 378 -2.19 -5.22 11.38
CA GLN A 378 -2.35 -4.47 12.62
C GLN A 378 -3.74 -3.78 12.63
N LEU A 379 -4.32 -3.52 13.81
CA LEU A 379 -5.61 -2.83 13.92
C LEU A 379 -5.44 -1.32 13.74
N ALA A 380 -6.15 -0.73 12.78
CA ALA A 380 -6.16 0.73 12.61
C ALA A 380 -6.47 1.46 13.93
N GLY A 381 -5.94 2.68 14.10
CA GLY A 381 -5.95 3.37 15.39
C GLY A 381 -4.94 2.82 16.39
N TYR A 382 -3.89 2.15 15.91
CA TYR A 382 -2.80 1.57 16.71
C TYR A 382 -2.14 2.56 17.65
N ASP A 383 -2.01 3.79 17.17
CA ASP A 383 -1.33 4.87 17.89
C ASP A 383 -2.28 5.72 18.74
N THR A 384 -3.59 5.51 18.63
CA THR A 384 -4.62 6.42 19.19
C THR A 384 -5.57 5.72 20.16
N ILE A 385 -5.94 4.47 19.89
CA ILE A 385 -6.94 3.72 20.63
C ILE A 385 -6.31 2.45 21.20
N ASN A 386 -6.60 2.17 22.48
CA ASN A 386 -6.08 0.99 23.18
C ASN A 386 -4.54 0.86 23.06
N THR A 387 -3.81 1.98 23.14
CA THR A 387 -2.34 2.05 23.01
C THR A 387 -1.58 1.26 24.07
N ARG A 388 -2.25 0.85 25.15
CA ARG A 388 -1.69 0.01 26.22
C ARG A 388 -2.02 -1.49 26.08
N ALA A 389 -2.66 -1.91 24.99
CA ALA A 389 -3.06 -3.30 24.73
C ALA A 389 -3.82 -3.98 25.89
N GLN A 390 -4.88 -3.32 26.38
CA GLN A 390 -5.64 -3.78 27.56
C GLN A 390 -7.00 -4.38 27.20
N ASP A 391 -7.59 -3.97 26.08
CA ASP A 391 -8.88 -4.45 25.63
C ASP A 391 -8.78 -5.89 25.10
N PRO A 392 -9.52 -6.86 25.66
CA PRO A 392 -9.46 -8.25 25.20
C PRO A 392 -10.04 -8.45 23.79
N ARG A 393 -10.81 -7.49 23.25
CA ARG A 393 -11.34 -7.54 21.87
C ARG A 393 -10.28 -7.22 20.81
N ALA A 394 -9.26 -6.46 21.18
CA ALA A 394 -8.07 -6.24 20.36
C ALA A 394 -6.99 -7.26 20.78
N ALA A 395 -7.03 -8.46 20.20
CA ALA A 395 -6.07 -9.50 20.51
C ALA A 395 -5.73 -10.41 19.32
N PHE A 396 -4.48 -10.87 19.30
CA PHE A 396 -3.97 -11.95 18.46
C PHE A 396 -4.54 -13.30 18.94
N PRO A 397 -5.18 -14.10 18.06
CA PRO A 397 -5.58 -15.46 18.41
C PRO A 397 -4.37 -16.41 18.41
N CYS A 398 -4.15 -17.11 19.51
CA CYS A 398 -2.94 -17.89 19.75
C CYS A 398 -3.21 -19.35 20.14
N SER A 399 -2.21 -20.18 19.87
CA SER A 399 -2.17 -21.56 20.37
C SER A 399 -1.55 -21.60 21.78
N PRO A 400 -1.90 -22.58 22.63
CA PRO A 400 -1.28 -22.74 23.95
C PRO A 400 0.25 -22.77 23.87
N GLY A 401 0.91 -21.92 24.67
CA GLY A 401 2.37 -21.79 24.70
C GLY A 401 2.97 -20.91 23.61
N GLU A 402 2.18 -20.45 22.63
CA GLU A 402 2.64 -19.48 21.62
C GLU A 402 2.95 -18.13 22.29
N THR A 403 3.96 -17.43 21.77
CA THR A 403 4.36 -16.11 22.26
C THR A 403 4.33 -15.09 21.15
N LEU A 404 3.99 -13.84 21.48
CA LEU A 404 3.99 -12.71 20.57
C LEU A 404 4.72 -11.54 21.21
N PHE A 405 5.60 -10.87 20.47
CA PHE A 405 6.16 -9.59 20.93
C PHE A 405 5.09 -8.51 20.79
N VAL A 406 4.77 -7.81 21.88
CA VAL A 406 3.78 -6.73 21.89
C VAL A 406 4.45 -5.45 22.35
N ASN A 407 4.34 -4.40 21.53
CA ASN A 407 4.84 -3.05 21.82
C ASN A 407 3.81 -2.23 22.64
N ASP A 408 3.48 -2.70 23.85
CA ASP A 408 2.54 -2.04 24.78
C ASP A 408 3.25 -1.15 25.81
N GLY A 409 2.58 -0.77 26.91
CA GLY A 409 3.21 0.00 28.00
C GLY A 409 4.34 -0.74 28.75
N SER A 410 4.60 -2.01 28.41
CA SER A 410 5.72 -2.81 28.92
C SER A 410 6.22 -3.75 27.82
N PRO A 411 6.89 -3.22 26.77
CA PRO A 411 7.21 -3.97 25.55
C PRO A 411 7.94 -5.27 25.83
N GLY A 412 7.54 -6.35 25.16
CA GLY A 412 8.17 -7.65 25.34
C GLY A 412 7.33 -8.82 24.84
N LEU A 413 7.90 -10.03 24.94
CA LEU A 413 7.20 -11.27 24.63
C LEU A 413 6.08 -11.51 25.65
N LYS A 414 4.86 -11.62 25.14
CA LYS A 414 3.68 -12.06 25.90
C LYS A 414 3.39 -13.51 25.53
N THR A 415 2.98 -14.30 26.51
CA THR A 415 2.59 -15.71 26.28
C THR A 415 1.08 -15.80 26.13
N CYS A 416 0.64 -16.73 25.29
CA CYS A 416 -0.76 -17.03 25.07
C CYS A 416 -1.50 -17.28 26.39
N GLN A 417 -2.58 -16.53 26.63
CA GLN A 417 -3.47 -16.72 27.79
C GLN A 417 -4.89 -16.90 27.28
N ASN A 418 -5.51 -18.05 27.60
CA ASN A 418 -6.88 -18.38 27.18
C ASN A 418 -7.12 -18.26 25.66
N GLY A 419 -6.10 -18.59 24.85
CA GLY A 419 -6.21 -18.58 23.40
C GLY A 419 -6.08 -17.19 22.74
N SER A 420 -5.71 -16.16 23.49
CA SER A 420 -5.37 -14.86 22.90
C SER A 420 -4.18 -14.14 23.56
N ILE A 421 -3.60 -13.17 22.84
CA ILE A 421 -2.60 -12.21 23.33
C ILE A 421 -3.09 -10.82 22.95
N LYS A 422 -3.28 -9.95 23.93
CA LYS A 422 -3.78 -8.58 23.69
C LYS A 422 -2.79 -7.76 22.88
N ILE A 423 -3.31 -6.95 21.97
CA ILE A 423 -2.56 -6.06 21.09
C ILE A 423 -3.17 -4.64 21.13
N ARG A 424 -2.47 -3.68 20.52
CA ARG A 424 -2.92 -2.29 20.38
C ARG A 424 -3.91 -2.13 19.21
N GLY A 425 -4.56 -0.97 19.16
CA GLY A 425 -5.43 -0.56 18.07
C GLY A 425 -6.91 -0.68 18.38
N ASP A 426 -7.74 -0.10 17.51
CA ASP A 426 -9.18 -0.06 17.67
C ASP A 426 -9.79 -1.38 17.21
N TRP A 427 -10.32 -2.16 18.14
CA TRP A 427 -10.99 -3.42 17.81
C TRP A 427 -12.24 -3.21 16.94
N ARG A 428 -12.84 -2.01 16.92
CA ARG A 428 -13.96 -1.67 16.03
C ARG A 428 -13.56 -1.64 14.56
N GLU A 429 -12.26 -1.61 14.28
CA GLU A 429 -11.69 -1.65 12.93
C GLU A 429 -11.28 -3.07 12.51
N THR A 430 -11.83 -4.10 13.16
CA THR A 430 -11.47 -5.50 12.87
C THR A 430 -11.98 -5.93 11.50
N MET A 431 -11.04 -6.29 10.64
CA MET A 431 -11.22 -6.85 9.31
C MET A 431 -11.14 -8.39 9.32
N SER A 432 -11.60 -9.03 8.24
CA SER A 432 -11.77 -10.49 8.16
C SER A 432 -11.56 -11.08 6.76
N THR A 433 -12.26 -10.59 5.73
CA THR A 433 -12.21 -11.09 4.34
C THR A 433 -11.51 -10.10 3.43
N HIS A 434 -10.29 -10.44 3.01
CA HIS A 434 -9.44 -9.68 2.10
C HIS A 434 -9.14 -10.51 0.86
N TRP A 435 -8.50 -9.86 -0.11
CA TRP A 435 -7.96 -10.51 -1.29
C TRP A 435 -6.77 -9.68 -1.79
N PHE A 436 -5.89 -10.28 -2.56
CA PHE A 436 -4.84 -9.53 -3.23
C PHE A 436 -4.68 -9.96 -4.67
N HIS A 437 -4.33 -9.00 -5.52
CA HIS A 437 -4.40 -9.14 -6.96
C HIS A 437 -3.39 -8.26 -7.68
N ASP A 438 -3.24 -8.47 -8.99
CA ASP A 438 -2.43 -7.58 -9.82
C ASP A 438 -3.01 -6.16 -9.86
N HIS A 439 -2.15 -5.15 -9.85
CA HIS A 439 -2.50 -3.74 -9.97
C HIS A 439 -1.53 -3.04 -10.93
N MET A 440 -1.10 -3.72 -12.00
CA MET A 440 -0.14 -3.17 -12.95
C MET A 440 -0.78 -2.05 -13.78
N MET A 441 -0.16 -0.86 -13.80
CA MET A 441 -0.59 0.27 -14.61
C MET A 441 -0.93 -0.13 -16.06
N ASP A 442 -2.19 0.10 -16.47
CA ASP A 442 -2.79 -0.21 -17.78
C ASP A 442 -3.06 -1.70 -18.10
N PHE A 443 -2.75 -2.61 -17.17
CA PHE A 443 -2.85 -4.05 -17.39
C PHE A 443 -3.54 -4.81 -16.25
N THR A 444 -4.11 -4.12 -15.25
CA THR A 444 -4.80 -4.72 -14.10
C THR A 444 -5.87 -5.69 -14.58
N ALA A 445 -6.80 -5.26 -15.45
CA ALA A 445 -7.91 -6.09 -15.89
C ALA A 445 -7.41 -7.39 -16.51
N GLN A 446 -6.41 -7.28 -17.38
CA GLN A 446 -5.88 -8.39 -18.14
C GLN A 446 -5.14 -9.39 -17.23
N ASN A 447 -4.31 -8.91 -16.30
CA ASN A 447 -3.52 -9.75 -15.41
C ASN A 447 -4.39 -10.42 -14.32
N VAL A 448 -5.37 -9.69 -13.75
CA VAL A 448 -6.39 -10.26 -12.87
C VAL A 448 -7.21 -11.31 -13.62
N TYR A 449 -7.62 -11.02 -14.86
CA TYR A 449 -8.37 -11.96 -15.68
C TYR A 449 -7.62 -13.26 -15.94
N LYS A 450 -6.29 -13.21 -16.08
CA LYS A 450 -5.40 -14.38 -16.21
C LYS A 450 -5.27 -15.24 -14.97
N GLY A 451 -5.55 -14.71 -13.78
CA GLY A 451 -5.46 -15.47 -12.54
C GLY A 451 -4.53 -14.90 -11.46
N ASN A 452 -4.01 -13.68 -11.63
CA ASN A 452 -3.30 -12.98 -10.56
C ASN A 452 -4.30 -12.38 -9.56
N ALA A 453 -4.98 -13.26 -8.81
CA ALA A 453 -5.93 -12.93 -7.76
C ALA A 453 -6.06 -14.08 -6.75
N VAL A 454 -6.05 -13.76 -5.46
CA VAL A 454 -6.13 -14.73 -4.36
C VAL A 454 -6.89 -14.18 -3.16
N MET A 455 -7.47 -15.06 -2.35
CA MET A 455 -8.15 -14.68 -1.12
C MET A 455 -7.15 -14.56 0.04
N MET A 456 -7.48 -13.71 1.01
CA MET A 456 -6.74 -13.53 2.24
C MET A 456 -7.70 -13.43 3.43
N ASN A 457 -7.57 -14.32 4.42
CA ASN A 457 -8.41 -14.31 5.61
C ASN A 457 -7.63 -13.77 6.82
N TYR A 458 -8.19 -12.75 7.46
CA TYR A 458 -7.70 -12.19 8.72
C TYR A 458 -8.44 -12.84 9.89
N TYR A 459 -7.66 -13.30 10.88
CA TYR A 459 -8.20 -13.84 12.12
C TYR A 459 -7.85 -12.93 13.30
N SER A 460 -8.82 -12.74 14.20
CA SER A 460 -8.75 -11.83 15.34
C SER A 460 -9.28 -12.50 16.61
N ALA A 461 -9.35 -11.75 17.71
CA ALA A 461 -10.03 -12.21 18.92
C ALA A 461 -11.53 -12.44 18.70
N LEU A 462 -12.15 -11.60 17.84
CA LEU A 462 -13.58 -11.60 17.51
C LEU A 462 -13.91 -12.66 16.46
N ASP A 463 -13.09 -12.75 15.41
CA ASP A 463 -13.18 -13.77 14.37
C ASP A 463 -11.99 -14.72 14.47
N ARG A 464 -12.07 -15.64 15.42
CA ARG A 464 -10.97 -16.56 15.73
C ARG A 464 -10.84 -17.69 14.71
N GLY A 465 -11.88 -17.96 13.94
CA GLY A 465 -12.02 -19.22 13.21
C GLY A 465 -12.02 -20.43 14.15
N ASN A 466 -12.69 -20.33 15.29
CA ASN A 466 -12.90 -21.45 16.22
C ASN A 466 -14.21 -21.26 16.98
N GLU A 467 -15.17 -22.15 16.78
CA GLU A 467 -16.49 -22.04 17.39
C GLU A 467 -16.55 -22.52 18.85
N ALA A 468 -15.58 -23.30 19.32
CA ALA A 468 -15.64 -23.90 20.66
C ALA A 468 -15.33 -22.91 21.79
N LEU A 469 -14.68 -21.78 21.48
CA LEU A 469 -14.24 -20.81 22.48
C LEU A 469 -15.33 -19.75 22.74
N GLN A 470 -16.02 -19.85 23.88
CA GLN A 470 -17.05 -18.91 24.33
C GLN A 470 -16.56 -18.06 25.50
N ASP A 471 -15.76 -17.03 25.20
CA ASP A 471 -15.09 -16.17 26.19
C ASP A 471 -15.72 -14.77 26.32
N GLY A 472 -16.84 -14.52 25.62
CA GLY A 472 -17.50 -13.22 25.56
C GLY A 472 -16.88 -12.23 24.57
N VAL A 473 -15.80 -12.62 23.87
CA VAL A 473 -15.14 -11.84 22.81
C VAL A 473 -15.34 -12.51 21.45
N ASN A 474 -15.04 -13.81 21.37
CA ASN A 474 -15.16 -14.58 20.13
C ASN A 474 -16.63 -14.66 19.67
N LEU A 475 -16.89 -14.19 18.46
CA LEU A 475 -18.21 -14.24 17.84
C LEU A 475 -18.60 -15.67 17.44
N ARG A 476 -17.64 -16.61 17.32
CA ARG A 476 -17.89 -18.01 16.93
C ARG A 476 -18.58 -18.14 15.58
N PHE A 477 -18.12 -17.39 14.58
CA PHE A 477 -18.56 -17.61 13.20
C PHE A 477 -18.35 -19.07 12.77
N PRO A 478 -19.23 -19.62 11.91
CA PRO A 478 -19.08 -20.98 11.40
C PRO A 478 -17.69 -21.16 10.77
N SER A 479 -16.92 -22.10 11.29
CA SER A 479 -15.52 -22.35 10.94
C SER A 479 -15.05 -23.76 11.31
N GLY A 480 -15.52 -24.34 12.41
CA GLY A 480 -15.03 -25.60 12.99
C GLY A 480 -14.33 -25.40 14.34
N SER A 481 -13.71 -26.46 14.87
CA SER A 481 -13.05 -26.42 16.19
C SER A 481 -11.86 -27.40 16.32
N GLY A 482 -11.37 -27.95 15.21
CA GLY A 482 -10.24 -28.89 15.22
C GLY A 482 -8.90 -28.25 15.56
N MET A 483 -8.76 -26.95 15.30
CA MET A 483 -7.55 -26.15 15.52
C MET A 483 -7.82 -24.99 16.49
N PRO A 484 -6.80 -24.44 17.20
CA PRO A 484 -6.99 -23.33 18.13
C PRO A 484 -7.58 -22.07 17.47
N TRP A 485 -7.27 -21.83 16.21
CA TRP A 485 -7.75 -20.73 15.38
C TRP A 485 -7.75 -21.17 13.90
N GLY A 486 -8.38 -20.39 13.02
CA GLY A 486 -8.26 -20.57 11.57
C GLY A 486 -8.89 -21.84 11.01
N ASN A 487 -9.90 -22.42 11.68
CA ASN A 487 -10.64 -23.55 11.11
C ASN A 487 -11.42 -23.13 9.87
N ARG A 488 -11.51 -24.04 8.89
CA ARG A 488 -12.09 -23.80 7.56
C ARG A 488 -13.13 -24.85 7.16
N ASP A 489 -13.49 -25.73 8.08
CA ASP A 489 -14.46 -26.81 7.90
C ASP A 489 -15.82 -26.30 7.41
N TYR A 490 -16.20 -25.14 7.94
CA TYR A 490 -17.49 -24.50 7.72
C TYR A 490 -17.36 -23.01 7.35
N ASP A 491 -16.15 -22.57 6.98
CA ASP A 491 -15.82 -21.23 6.49
C ASP A 491 -15.21 -21.33 5.09
N VAL A 492 -16.00 -21.02 4.07
CA VAL A 492 -15.71 -21.34 2.66
C VAL A 492 -15.55 -20.06 1.84
N ASN A 493 -14.36 -19.89 1.26
CA ASN A 493 -14.05 -18.85 0.28
C ASN A 493 -14.59 -19.22 -1.12
N LEU A 494 -15.33 -18.29 -1.73
CA LEU A 494 -15.90 -18.42 -3.08
C LEU A 494 -15.56 -17.16 -3.89
N VAL A 495 -14.81 -17.34 -4.97
CA VAL A 495 -14.54 -16.29 -5.96
C VAL A 495 -15.37 -16.57 -7.20
N MET A 496 -16.33 -15.69 -7.49
CA MET A 496 -17.14 -15.74 -8.70
C MET A 496 -16.48 -14.86 -9.75
N ALA A 497 -16.28 -15.38 -10.95
CA ALA A 497 -15.73 -14.63 -12.06
C ALA A 497 -16.33 -15.08 -13.39
N ASP A 498 -16.63 -14.13 -14.26
CA ASP A 498 -16.95 -14.45 -15.64
C ASP A 498 -15.69 -14.70 -16.46
N LYS A 499 -15.71 -15.77 -17.25
CA LYS A 499 -14.62 -16.14 -18.14
C LYS A 499 -15.14 -16.50 -19.52
N ALA A 500 -14.23 -16.48 -20.49
CA ALA A 500 -14.44 -16.89 -21.87
C ALA A 500 -13.17 -17.61 -22.35
N TRP A 501 -13.33 -18.46 -23.35
CA TRP A 501 -12.20 -19.15 -23.96
C TRP A 501 -12.36 -19.31 -25.46
N ASP A 502 -11.24 -19.49 -26.13
CA ASP A 502 -11.19 -19.67 -27.57
C ASP A 502 -11.70 -21.05 -28.01
N ALA A 503 -11.65 -21.32 -29.32
CA ALA A 503 -12.07 -22.61 -29.88
C ALA A 503 -11.21 -23.80 -29.42
N ASN A 504 -10.02 -23.55 -28.87
CA ASN A 504 -9.10 -24.55 -28.32
C ASN A 504 -9.27 -24.69 -26.78
N GLY A 505 -10.25 -24.00 -26.19
CA GLY A 505 -10.51 -24.02 -24.76
C GLY A 505 -9.47 -23.26 -23.94
N GLN A 506 -8.68 -22.38 -24.56
CA GLN A 506 -7.70 -21.54 -23.87
C GLN A 506 -8.34 -20.22 -23.44
N LEU A 507 -8.04 -19.77 -22.22
CA LEU A 507 -8.53 -18.51 -21.69
C LEU A 507 -8.32 -17.36 -22.69
N TRP A 508 -9.38 -16.59 -22.92
CA TRP A 508 -9.40 -15.54 -23.94
C TRP A 508 -10.01 -14.25 -23.40
N PHE A 509 -9.45 -13.13 -23.84
CA PHE A 509 -9.85 -11.78 -23.46
C PHE A 509 -9.75 -10.85 -24.67
N ASN A 510 -10.68 -9.90 -24.81
CA ASN A 510 -10.60 -8.88 -25.87
C ASN A 510 -10.08 -7.54 -25.31
N PRO A 511 -8.78 -7.21 -25.49
CA PRO A 511 -8.18 -5.99 -24.96
C PRO A 511 -8.56 -4.72 -25.73
N PHE A 512 -9.32 -4.83 -26.83
CA PHE A 512 -9.80 -3.68 -27.60
C PHE A 512 -11.11 -3.10 -27.08
N ASN A 513 -11.77 -3.77 -26.14
CA ASN A 513 -13.03 -3.31 -25.59
C ASN A 513 -12.78 -2.51 -24.30
N THR A 514 -12.73 -1.19 -24.42
CA THR A 514 -12.47 -0.25 -23.30
C THR A 514 -13.71 0.08 -22.46
N ASP A 515 -14.89 -0.36 -22.92
CA ASP A 515 -16.15 -0.14 -22.24
C ASP A 515 -16.42 -1.19 -21.14
N GLY A 516 -15.73 -2.33 -21.18
CA GLY A 516 -15.90 -3.43 -20.22
C GLY A 516 -15.98 -4.77 -20.93
N PHE A 517 -15.26 -5.78 -20.42
CA PHE A 517 -15.22 -7.10 -21.04
C PHE A 517 -16.14 -8.07 -20.29
N LEU A 518 -17.03 -8.74 -21.02
CA LEU A 518 -17.88 -9.80 -20.46
C LEU A 518 -17.49 -11.18 -21.00
N GLY A 519 -17.22 -12.09 -20.08
CA GLY A 519 -17.20 -13.52 -20.32
C GLY A 519 -18.61 -14.11 -20.48
N ASP A 520 -18.68 -15.31 -21.05
CA ASP A 520 -19.92 -16.05 -21.29
C ASP A 520 -20.03 -17.34 -20.45
N GLN A 521 -19.09 -17.56 -19.53
CA GLN A 521 -19.07 -18.71 -18.63
C GLN A 521 -18.84 -18.26 -17.19
N MET A 522 -19.73 -18.66 -16.28
CA MET A 522 -19.57 -18.42 -14.84
C MET A 522 -18.64 -19.47 -14.22
N LEU A 523 -17.60 -19.01 -13.53
CA LEU A 523 -16.71 -19.87 -12.75
C LEU A 523 -16.79 -19.55 -11.26
N VAL A 524 -16.60 -20.59 -10.43
CA VAL A 524 -16.40 -20.46 -8.99
C VAL A 524 -15.07 -21.09 -8.65
N ASN A 525 -14.16 -20.34 -8.00
CA ASN A 525 -12.79 -20.75 -7.71
C ASN A 525 -12.07 -21.30 -8.96
N TRP A 526 -12.29 -20.66 -10.11
CA TRP A 526 -11.76 -21.06 -11.43
C TRP A 526 -12.26 -22.41 -11.95
N GLN A 527 -13.41 -22.88 -11.49
CA GLN A 527 -14.06 -24.06 -12.06
C GLN A 527 -15.42 -23.73 -12.66
N TYR A 528 -15.71 -24.33 -13.81
CA TYR A 528 -17.01 -24.24 -14.45
C TYR A 528 -18.07 -24.98 -13.62
N GLN A 529 -19.04 -24.21 -13.13
CA GLN A 529 -20.25 -24.64 -12.41
C GLN A 529 -20.08 -25.89 -11.51
N PRO A 530 -19.27 -25.82 -10.43
CA PRO A 530 -18.93 -26.98 -9.61
C PRO A 530 -20.03 -27.34 -8.59
N LYS A 531 -19.84 -28.47 -7.88
CA LYS A 531 -20.65 -28.87 -6.71
C LYS A 531 -19.82 -28.89 -5.43
N LEU A 532 -20.43 -28.58 -4.30
CA LEU A 532 -19.83 -28.69 -2.96
C LEU A 532 -20.73 -29.52 -2.04
N LYS A 533 -20.15 -30.46 -1.30
CA LYS A 533 -20.86 -31.15 -0.22
C LYS A 533 -20.80 -30.29 1.04
N VAL A 534 -21.92 -30.12 1.73
CA VAL A 534 -22.02 -29.35 2.97
C VAL A 534 -22.71 -30.18 4.05
N ARG A 535 -22.33 -30.04 5.31
CA ARG A 535 -23.00 -30.66 6.46
C ARG A 535 -24.34 -29.96 6.75
N ALA A 536 -25.31 -30.71 7.28
CA ALA A 536 -26.57 -30.16 7.79
C ALA A 536 -26.35 -29.35 9.08
N ARG A 537 -25.77 -28.16 8.95
CA ARG A 537 -25.43 -27.20 10.02
C ARG A 537 -25.20 -25.80 9.43
N SER A 538 -24.81 -24.83 10.25
CA SER A 538 -24.44 -23.48 9.77
C SER A 538 -23.08 -23.47 9.06
N TYR A 539 -23.00 -22.68 8.00
CA TYR A 539 -21.79 -22.41 7.21
C TYR A 539 -21.67 -20.91 6.96
N ARG A 540 -20.43 -20.44 6.91
CA ARG A 540 -20.01 -19.11 6.49
C ARG A 540 -19.48 -19.19 5.05
N PHE A 541 -19.96 -18.33 4.17
CA PHE A 541 -19.49 -18.21 2.79
C PHE A 541 -18.96 -16.81 2.54
N ARG A 542 -17.66 -16.71 2.23
CA ARG A 542 -16.96 -15.48 1.86
C ARG A 542 -16.99 -15.32 0.35
N LEU A 543 -17.90 -14.49 -0.13
CA LEU A 543 -18.18 -14.27 -1.55
C LEU A 543 -17.36 -13.08 -2.06
N LEU A 544 -16.51 -13.28 -3.06
CA LEU A 544 -15.82 -12.21 -3.79
C LEU A 544 -16.29 -12.17 -5.25
N ASN A 545 -16.64 -10.99 -5.75
CA ASN A 545 -16.74 -10.77 -7.20
C ASN A 545 -15.33 -10.51 -7.77
N GLY A 546 -14.71 -11.56 -8.31
CA GLY A 546 -13.39 -11.53 -8.95
C GLY A 546 -13.46 -11.38 -10.48
N SER A 547 -14.56 -10.82 -11.00
CA SER A 547 -14.70 -10.45 -12.41
C SER A 547 -13.91 -9.17 -12.72
N VAL A 548 -13.86 -8.76 -13.98
CA VAL A 548 -13.19 -7.53 -14.41
C VAL A 548 -14.15 -6.39 -14.74
N SER A 549 -15.35 -6.70 -15.21
CA SER A 549 -16.39 -5.72 -15.58
C SER A 549 -17.82 -6.16 -15.25
N ARG A 550 -18.02 -7.39 -14.77
CA ARG A 550 -19.36 -7.96 -14.53
C ARG A 550 -19.84 -7.75 -13.11
N TYR A 551 -21.13 -7.42 -12.99
CA TYR A 551 -21.86 -7.36 -11.72
C TYR A 551 -22.72 -8.60 -11.56
N PHE A 552 -23.07 -8.91 -10.32
CA PHE A 552 -23.87 -10.07 -9.99
C PHE A 552 -24.98 -9.76 -9.00
N LYS A 553 -26.08 -10.49 -9.07
CA LYS A 553 -27.13 -10.47 -8.06
C LYS A 553 -27.53 -11.89 -7.73
N PHE A 554 -27.20 -12.36 -6.53
CA PHE A 554 -27.25 -13.77 -6.20
C PHE A 554 -28.47 -14.15 -5.34
N ALA A 555 -29.17 -15.20 -5.75
CA ALA A 555 -30.19 -15.86 -4.94
C ALA A 555 -29.70 -17.23 -4.46
N VAL A 556 -30.22 -17.68 -3.32
CA VAL A 556 -30.05 -19.07 -2.85
C VAL A 556 -31.39 -19.77 -2.83
N VAL A 557 -31.48 -20.91 -3.51
CA VAL A 557 -32.70 -21.71 -3.59
C VAL A 557 -32.46 -23.17 -3.31
N ARG A 558 -33.48 -23.84 -2.79
CA ARG A 558 -33.52 -25.28 -2.61
C ARG A 558 -34.40 -25.93 -3.67
N GLU A 559 -33.92 -27.02 -4.26
CA GLU A 559 -34.68 -27.91 -5.13
C GLU A 559 -35.68 -28.76 -4.33
N ILE A 560 -36.93 -28.80 -4.78
CA ILE A 560 -38.02 -29.56 -4.15
C ILE A 560 -38.63 -30.47 -5.22
N ALA A 561 -38.70 -31.77 -4.94
CA ALA A 561 -39.38 -32.71 -5.80
C ALA A 561 -40.90 -32.43 -5.83
N GLY A 562 -41.50 -32.45 -7.02
CA GLY A 562 -42.89 -32.08 -7.23
C GLY A 562 -43.12 -30.59 -7.44
N THR A 563 -44.34 -30.12 -7.21
CA THR A 563 -44.77 -28.74 -7.48
C THR A 563 -45.13 -27.95 -6.21
N SER A 564 -44.67 -28.40 -5.04
CA SER A 564 -45.00 -27.82 -3.73
C SER A 564 -44.09 -26.66 -3.32
N GLY A 565 -42.99 -26.42 -4.05
CA GLY A 565 -42.13 -25.25 -3.86
C GLY A 565 -42.79 -23.95 -4.30
N GLU A 566 -42.17 -22.85 -3.90
CA GLU A 566 -42.57 -21.47 -4.19
C GLU A 566 -42.53 -21.14 -5.70
N PHE A 567 -41.48 -21.57 -6.39
CA PHE A 567 -41.27 -21.34 -7.81
C PHE A 567 -41.31 -22.66 -8.58
N LYS A 568 -41.97 -22.67 -9.74
CA LYS A 568 -41.96 -23.84 -10.62
C LYS A 568 -40.60 -23.97 -11.31
N GLY A 569 -40.11 -25.20 -11.42
CA GLY A 569 -38.96 -25.50 -12.25
C GLY A 569 -39.32 -25.62 -13.74
N PRO A 570 -38.37 -26.11 -14.56
CA PRO A 570 -38.60 -26.26 -16.00
C PRO A 570 -39.84 -27.10 -16.30
N SER A 571 -40.54 -26.76 -17.38
CA SER A 571 -41.76 -27.48 -17.77
C SER A 571 -41.48 -28.98 -17.95
N GLY A 572 -42.29 -29.83 -17.32
CA GLY A 572 -42.13 -31.28 -17.37
C GLY A 572 -41.04 -31.87 -16.44
N SER A 573 -40.29 -31.05 -15.71
CA SER A 573 -39.23 -31.53 -14.80
C SER A 573 -39.75 -32.22 -13.52
N ASN A 574 -41.01 -31.94 -13.14
CA ASN A 574 -41.57 -32.31 -11.84
C ASN A 574 -40.70 -31.85 -10.65
N VAL A 575 -40.10 -30.66 -10.79
CA VAL A 575 -39.29 -29.99 -9.77
C VAL A 575 -39.84 -28.58 -9.55
N SER A 576 -39.77 -28.13 -8.31
CA SER A 576 -40.04 -26.76 -7.88
C SER A 576 -38.90 -26.30 -6.96
N TYR A 577 -38.92 -25.03 -6.58
CA TYR A 577 -37.86 -24.42 -5.78
C TYR A 577 -38.45 -23.56 -4.68
N ALA A 578 -37.75 -23.45 -3.55
CA ALA A 578 -38.06 -22.47 -2.51
C ALA A 578 -36.82 -21.65 -2.19
N ARG A 579 -37.00 -20.37 -1.88
CA ARG A 579 -35.92 -19.51 -1.40
C ARG A 579 -35.35 -20.03 -0.09
N VAL A 580 -34.06 -19.83 0.09
CA VAL A 580 -33.32 -20.20 1.31
C VAL A 580 -32.87 -18.91 1.98
N PRO A 581 -33.48 -18.56 3.13
CA PRO A 581 -33.04 -17.41 3.92
C PRO A 581 -31.60 -17.57 4.42
N PHE A 582 -30.89 -16.46 4.51
CA PHE A 582 -29.54 -16.35 5.06
C PHE A 582 -29.35 -15.00 5.75
N HIS A 583 -28.22 -14.85 6.43
CA HIS A 583 -27.84 -13.59 7.09
C HIS A 583 -26.52 -13.09 6.52
N MET A 584 -26.44 -11.80 6.16
CA MET A 584 -25.16 -11.15 5.86
C MET A 584 -24.55 -10.66 7.17
N ILE A 585 -23.28 -11.02 7.41
CA ILE A 585 -22.54 -10.69 8.63
C ILE A 585 -21.34 -9.77 8.39
N ALA A 586 -20.87 -9.70 7.14
CA ALA A 586 -19.79 -8.84 6.72
C ALA A 586 -20.00 -8.42 5.25
N ASN A 587 -19.47 -7.26 4.88
CA ASN A 587 -19.34 -6.82 3.51
C ASN A 587 -17.86 -6.58 3.15
N ASP A 588 -17.61 -5.77 2.13
CA ASP A 588 -16.29 -5.34 1.69
C ASP A 588 -15.53 -4.63 2.83
N GLY A 589 -16.20 -3.78 3.61
CA GLY A 589 -15.65 -3.22 4.85
C GLY A 589 -15.73 -4.16 6.08
N ASN A 590 -15.79 -5.46 5.84
CA ASN A 590 -15.74 -6.53 6.83
C ASN A 590 -16.91 -6.57 7.81
N ILE A 591 -16.66 -7.05 9.04
CA ILE A 591 -17.68 -7.46 10.01
C ILE A 591 -18.60 -6.28 10.32
N MET A 592 -19.90 -6.50 10.21
CA MET A 592 -20.91 -5.47 10.42
C MET A 592 -21.31 -5.35 11.90
N GLU A 593 -21.96 -4.24 12.26
CA GLU A 593 -22.54 -4.06 13.60
C GLU A 593 -23.67 -5.08 13.87
N HIS A 594 -24.49 -5.35 12.86
CA HIS A 594 -25.65 -6.25 12.95
C HIS A 594 -25.67 -7.25 11.80
N ALA A 595 -26.20 -8.45 12.07
CA ALA A 595 -26.42 -9.48 11.05
C ALA A 595 -27.72 -9.19 10.29
N VAL A 596 -27.64 -8.86 9.00
CA VAL A 596 -28.80 -8.44 8.20
C VAL A 596 -29.55 -9.66 7.67
N PRO A 597 -30.85 -9.84 8.02
CA PRO A 597 -31.61 -11.02 7.62
C PRO A 597 -32.22 -10.87 6.22
N PHE A 598 -31.80 -11.73 5.29
CA PHE A 598 -32.39 -11.86 3.95
C PHE A 598 -33.51 -12.91 3.98
N ASP A 599 -34.49 -12.71 4.86
CA ASP A 599 -35.59 -13.66 5.14
C ASP A 599 -36.99 -13.13 4.79
N GLY A 600 -37.05 -11.90 4.25
CA GLY A 600 -38.28 -11.21 3.87
C GLY A 600 -39.07 -10.62 5.04
N THR A 601 -38.45 -10.49 6.21
CA THR A 601 -39.08 -9.86 7.39
C THR A 601 -38.84 -8.35 7.48
N MET A 602 -37.98 -7.80 6.62
CA MET A 602 -37.60 -6.38 6.58
C MET A 602 -37.54 -5.88 5.14
N ASP A 603 -37.80 -4.58 4.99
CA ASP A 603 -37.53 -3.83 3.76
C ASP A 603 -36.08 -3.37 3.86
N LEU A 604 -35.20 -3.96 3.05
CA LEU A 604 -33.75 -3.81 3.21
C LEU A 604 -33.17 -2.64 2.39
N ASN A 605 -33.81 -2.23 1.30
CA ASN A 605 -33.44 -1.07 0.48
C ASN A 605 -34.29 0.17 0.75
N GLY A 606 -35.41 0.04 1.48
CA GLY A 606 -36.30 1.15 1.81
C GLY A 606 -37.26 1.52 0.69
N ASP A 607 -37.52 0.61 -0.25
CA ASP A 607 -38.42 0.84 -1.40
C ASP A 607 -39.90 0.47 -1.13
N GLY A 608 -40.18 -0.14 0.03
CA GLY A 608 -41.49 -0.61 0.46
C GLY A 608 -41.78 -2.08 0.16
N ASN A 609 -40.87 -2.82 -0.48
CA ASN A 609 -41.03 -4.22 -0.84
C ASN A 609 -40.24 -5.14 0.12
N LEU A 610 -40.97 -5.98 0.87
CA LEU A 610 -40.32 -6.92 1.81
C LEU A 610 -39.72 -8.16 1.12
N GLN A 611 -39.96 -8.38 -0.17
CA GLN A 611 -39.74 -9.69 -0.81
C GLN A 611 -38.68 -9.70 -1.91
N ASP A 612 -38.22 -8.54 -2.37
CA ASP A 612 -37.19 -8.39 -3.39
C ASP A 612 -35.79 -8.84 -2.91
N ASN A 613 -35.49 -8.70 -1.62
CA ASN A 613 -34.27 -9.21 -0.98
C ASN A 613 -34.48 -10.47 -0.12
N ASN A 614 -35.65 -11.09 -0.12
CA ASN A 614 -35.82 -12.38 0.57
C ASN A 614 -35.05 -13.47 -0.17
N GLY A 615 -34.02 -14.05 0.45
CA GLY A 615 -33.12 -15.05 -0.14
C GLY A 615 -32.32 -14.55 -1.34
N ILE A 616 -32.17 -13.23 -1.51
CA ILE A 616 -31.55 -12.58 -2.67
C ILE A 616 -30.64 -11.44 -2.18
N LEU A 617 -29.34 -11.55 -2.43
CA LEU A 617 -28.34 -10.52 -2.13
C LEU A 617 -28.58 -9.24 -2.95
N PRO A 618 -28.13 -8.07 -2.47
CA PRO A 618 -28.08 -6.89 -3.32
C PRO A 618 -27.16 -7.14 -4.52
N LEU A 619 -27.24 -6.26 -5.52
CA LEU A 619 -26.24 -6.22 -6.59
C LEU A 619 -24.84 -6.17 -5.95
N GLN A 620 -23.89 -6.93 -6.50
CA GLN A 620 -22.49 -7.02 -6.09
C GLN A 620 -21.59 -6.56 -7.24
N GLY A 621 -20.94 -5.41 -7.06
CA GLY A 621 -19.96 -4.87 -7.97
C GLY A 621 -18.64 -5.63 -7.94
N ILE A 622 -17.76 -5.31 -8.90
CA ILE A 622 -16.42 -5.87 -8.96
C ILE A 622 -15.67 -5.50 -7.68
N ALA A 623 -14.90 -6.45 -7.13
CA ALA A 623 -14.17 -6.34 -5.88
C ALA A 623 -15.00 -6.21 -4.60
N GLU A 624 -16.33 -6.08 -4.65
CA GLU A 624 -17.13 -6.17 -3.43
C GLU A 624 -17.07 -7.59 -2.86
N ARG A 625 -17.08 -7.69 -1.52
CA ARG A 625 -17.13 -8.96 -0.80
C ARG A 625 -18.38 -9.01 0.06
N TYR A 626 -19.04 -10.16 0.11
CA TYR A 626 -20.14 -10.39 1.05
C TYR A 626 -19.91 -11.69 1.80
N ASP A 627 -20.14 -11.65 3.11
CA ASP A 627 -20.04 -12.82 3.95
C ASP A 627 -21.39 -13.18 4.51
N ILE A 628 -21.84 -14.39 4.21
CA ILE A 628 -23.18 -14.86 4.58
C ILE A 628 -23.14 -16.14 5.39
N ILE A 629 -24.07 -16.25 6.33
CA ILE A 629 -24.35 -17.48 7.07
C ILE A 629 -25.60 -18.14 6.50
N ILE A 630 -25.45 -19.40 6.08
CA ILE A 630 -26.55 -20.29 5.69
C ILE A 630 -26.63 -21.45 6.69
N ASN A 631 -27.82 -21.69 7.25
CA ASN A 631 -28.06 -22.82 8.15
C ASN A 631 -28.76 -23.98 7.42
N PHE A 632 -28.00 -25.01 7.06
CA PHE A 632 -28.51 -26.19 6.35
C PHE A 632 -29.27 -27.20 7.23
N ALA A 633 -29.52 -26.88 8.50
CA ALA A 633 -30.39 -27.65 9.41
C ALA A 633 -31.72 -26.94 9.71
N LYS A 634 -31.91 -25.69 9.25
CA LYS A 634 -33.13 -24.89 9.44
C LYS A 634 -33.91 -24.78 8.11
N ASN A 635 -35.00 -24.01 8.12
CA ASN A 635 -35.78 -23.64 6.92
C ASN A 635 -36.31 -24.84 6.11
N GLY A 636 -36.58 -25.94 6.82
CA GLY A 636 -37.09 -27.18 6.26
C GLY A 636 -36.07 -27.99 5.44
N ILE A 637 -34.80 -27.56 5.36
CA ILE A 637 -33.70 -28.23 4.65
C ILE A 637 -33.41 -29.60 5.30
N LYS A 638 -33.16 -30.61 4.46
CA LYS A 638 -32.92 -32.00 4.88
C LYS A 638 -31.65 -32.55 4.25
N VAL A 639 -31.10 -33.57 4.89
CA VAL A 639 -30.03 -34.38 4.31
C VAL A 639 -30.45 -34.91 2.94
N GLY A 640 -29.57 -34.77 1.95
CA GLY A 640 -29.82 -35.14 0.56
C GLY A 640 -30.42 -34.02 -0.30
N ASP A 641 -30.90 -32.92 0.30
CA ASP A 641 -31.38 -31.77 -0.45
C ASP A 641 -30.26 -31.16 -1.31
N LYS A 642 -30.66 -30.62 -2.46
CA LYS A 642 -29.79 -29.84 -3.36
C LYS A 642 -30.18 -28.39 -3.28
N LEU A 643 -29.19 -27.53 -3.06
CA LEU A 643 -29.34 -26.09 -3.08
C LEU A 643 -28.49 -25.51 -4.20
N TYR A 644 -28.88 -24.34 -4.70
CA TYR A 644 -28.16 -23.66 -5.76
C TYR A 644 -28.00 -22.17 -5.44
N PHE A 645 -26.80 -21.65 -5.70
CA PHE A 645 -26.66 -20.23 -5.99
C PHE A 645 -27.08 -19.95 -7.43
N VAL A 646 -27.82 -18.87 -7.62
CA VAL A 646 -28.40 -18.44 -8.89
C VAL A 646 -28.01 -16.98 -9.12
N ASN A 647 -27.42 -16.66 -10.26
CA ASN A 647 -27.25 -15.27 -10.66
C ASN A 647 -28.51 -14.80 -11.39
N LEU A 648 -28.96 -13.60 -11.06
CA LEU A 648 -30.15 -12.95 -11.61
C LEU A 648 -29.80 -11.74 -12.48
N GLU A 649 -28.59 -11.19 -12.35
CA GLU A 649 -28.22 -9.95 -13.04
C GLU A 649 -27.89 -10.19 -14.50
N GLU A 650 -28.69 -9.60 -15.40
CA GLU A 650 -28.43 -9.59 -16.83
C GLU A 650 -27.46 -8.47 -17.19
N HIS A 651 -26.49 -8.80 -18.04
CA HIS A 651 -25.77 -7.81 -18.82
C HIS A 651 -26.05 -8.02 -20.30
N LEU A 652 -26.34 -6.92 -21.01
CA LEU A 652 -26.38 -6.96 -22.47
C LEU A 652 -25.03 -6.62 -23.10
N THR A 653 -24.26 -5.72 -22.48
CA THR A 653 -22.98 -5.24 -22.99
C THR A 653 -22.03 -4.94 -21.84
N GLY A 654 -20.76 -4.67 -22.14
CA GLY A 654 -19.75 -4.26 -21.14
C GLY A 654 -20.08 -2.98 -20.36
N LYS A 655 -21.10 -2.23 -20.77
CA LYS A 655 -21.40 -0.91 -20.21
C LYS A 655 -21.87 -0.88 -18.76
N GLY A 656 -22.39 -2.01 -18.30
CA GLY A 656 -22.95 -2.12 -16.97
C GLY A 656 -24.08 -3.14 -16.97
N PRO A 657 -24.74 -3.30 -15.82
CA PRO A 657 -25.92 -4.12 -15.69
C PRO A 657 -27.07 -3.60 -16.56
N GLU A 658 -27.91 -4.50 -17.08
CA GLU A 658 -29.20 -4.14 -17.70
C GLU A 658 -30.33 -4.22 -16.67
N GLY A 659 -30.21 -5.14 -15.71
CA GLY A 659 -31.15 -5.33 -14.62
C GLY A 659 -31.33 -6.80 -14.23
N ALA A 660 -31.99 -7.01 -13.10
CA ALA A 660 -32.24 -8.34 -12.57
C ALA A 660 -33.42 -9.03 -13.28
N ILE A 661 -33.19 -10.25 -13.75
CA ILE A 661 -34.24 -11.15 -14.23
C ILE A 661 -34.97 -11.77 -13.04
N SER A 662 -36.29 -11.94 -13.16
CA SER A 662 -37.09 -12.53 -12.09
C SER A 662 -36.62 -13.95 -11.77
N LEU A 663 -36.47 -14.28 -10.47
CA LEU A 663 -36.06 -15.61 -10.02
C LEU A 663 -36.98 -16.71 -10.58
N ALA A 664 -38.28 -16.43 -10.71
CA ALA A 664 -39.25 -17.36 -11.29
C ALA A 664 -38.95 -17.69 -12.76
N ASP A 665 -38.60 -16.70 -13.57
CA ASP A 665 -38.31 -16.89 -15.00
C ASP A 665 -36.99 -17.64 -15.20
N VAL A 666 -35.98 -17.36 -14.37
CA VAL A 666 -34.69 -18.08 -14.39
C VAL A 666 -34.88 -19.56 -14.02
N LEU A 667 -35.60 -19.85 -12.93
CA LEU A 667 -35.78 -21.23 -12.44
C LEU A 667 -36.72 -22.08 -13.30
N SER A 668 -37.70 -21.46 -13.93
CA SER A 668 -38.59 -22.14 -14.88
C SER A 668 -37.98 -22.30 -16.27
N GLU A 669 -36.79 -21.75 -16.49
CA GLU A 669 -36.12 -21.66 -17.81
C GLU A 669 -36.94 -20.90 -18.86
N LYS A 670 -37.85 -20.02 -18.43
CA LYS A 670 -38.53 -19.06 -19.34
C LYS A 670 -37.54 -18.02 -19.84
N TYR A 671 -36.56 -17.64 -19.01
CA TYR A 671 -35.37 -16.91 -19.42
C TYR A 671 -34.19 -17.89 -19.45
N LYS A 672 -33.70 -18.23 -20.64
CA LYS A 672 -32.59 -19.18 -20.82
C LYS A 672 -31.83 -18.85 -22.09
N ALA A 673 -30.56 -18.50 -21.93
CA ALA A 673 -29.63 -18.31 -23.04
C ALA A 673 -29.46 -19.61 -23.84
N VAL A 674 -29.52 -19.51 -25.17
CA VAL A 674 -29.29 -20.63 -26.10
C VAL A 674 -28.35 -20.21 -27.22
N ILE A 675 -27.56 -21.16 -27.73
CA ILE A 675 -26.68 -20.88 -28.88
C ILE A 675 -27.47 -21.03 -30.18
N LYS A 676 -27.48 -19.99 -31.00
CA LYS A 676 -28.03 -19.96 -32.35
C LYS A 676 -26.93 -19.94 -33.39
N GLN A 677 -27.07 -20.76 -34.44
CA GLN A 677 -26.19 -20.72 -35.60
C GLN A 677 -26.61 -19.61 -36.56
N THR A 678 -25.67 -18.75 -36.96
CA THR A 678 -25.88 -17.68 -37.94
C THR A 678 -24.88 -17.76 -39.08
N SER A 679 -25.04 -16.93 -40.12
CA SER A 679 -24.07 -16.82 -41.21
C SER A 679 -22.70 -16.30 -40.77
N LYS A 680 -22.60 -15.62 -39.62
CA LYS A 680 -21.34 -15.15 -39.03
C LYS A 680 -20.76 -16.14 -38.00
N GLY A 681 -21.47 -17.23 -37.67
CA GLY A 681 -21.09 -18.21 -36.67
C GLY A 681 -22.09 -18.33 -35.52
N PRO A 682 -21.77 -19.14 -34.49
CA PRO A 682 -22.62 -19.27 -33.30
C PRO A 682 -22.64 -17.95 -32.51
N LEU A 683 -23.81 -17.61 -31.97
CA LEU A 683 -23.99 -16.53 -30.99
C LEU A 683 -25.02 -16.93 -29.95
N TRP A 684 -24.99 -16.27 -28.80
CA TRP A 684 -26.00 -16.43 -27.76
C TRP A 684 -27.28 -15.64 -28.09
N GLU A 685 -28.42 -16.28 -27.95
CA GLU A 685 -29.76 -15.73 -28.15
C GLU A 685 -30.63 -16.00 -26.90
N ASN A 686 -31.68 -15.19 -26.71
CA ASN A 686 -32.70 -15.35 -25.67
C ASN A 686 -32.21 -15.25 -24.21
N GLY A 687 -31.05 -14.64 -23.98
CA GLY A 687 -30.61 -14.21 -22.64
C GLY A 687 -29.10 -14.26 -22.43
N ASP A 688 -28.64 -13.71 -21.31
CA ASP A 688 -27.27 -13.76 -20.81
C ASP A 688 -26.97 -15.16 -20.23
N PRO A 689 -25.94 -15.88 -20.73
CA PRO A 689 -25.58 -17.22 -20.28
C PRO A 689 -25.09 -17.28 -18.84
N LEU A 690 -24.78 -16.14 -18.21
CA LEU A 690 -24.41 -16.09 -16.79
C LEU A 690 -25.62 -15.90 -15.87
N VAL A 691 -26.82 -15.65 -16.39
CA VAL A 691 -28.06 -15.68 -15.59
C VAL A 691 -28.51 -17.13 -15.45
N GLY A 692 -28.54 -17.64 -14.22
CA GLY A 692 -28.84 -19.04 -13.95
C GLY A 692 -28.10 -19.63 -12.75
N LYS A 693 -28.34 -20.94 -12.53
CA LYS A 693 -27.68 -21.71 -11.47
C LYS A 693 -26.19 -21.87 -11.79
N PHE A 694 -25.31 -21.63 -10.82
CA PHE A 694 -23.86 -21.70 -11.06
C PHE A 694 -23.05 -22.44 -9.98
N LEU A 695 -23.59 -22.67 -8.79
CA LEU A 695 -22.97 -23.51 -7.75
C LEU A 695 -24.03 -24.39 -7.13
N GLN A 696 -23.77 -25.70 -7.04
CA GLN A 696 -24.65 -26.65 -6.36
C GLN A 696 -24.08 -27.02 -4.99
N LEU A 697 -24.92 -26.98 -3.95
CA LEU A 697 -24.61 -27.47 -2.62
C LEU A 697 -25.41 -28.74 -2.33
N ILE A 698 -24.76 -29.77 -1.80
CA ILE A 698 -25.38 -31.07 -1.50
C ILE A 698 -25.31 -31.33 0.00
N VAL A 699 -26.46 -31.37 0.67
CA VAL A 699 -26.53 -31.50 2.13
C VAL A 699 -26.23 -32.93 2.58
N GLN A 700 -25.28 -33.07 3.49
CA GLN A 700 -24.79 -34.31 4.08
C GLN A 700 -25.17 -34.39 5.56
N PRO A 701 -25.27 -35.60 6.13
CA PRO A 701 -25.48 -35.77 7.57
C PRO A 701 -24.39 -35.08 8.39
N TYR A 702 -24.79 -34.48 9.50
CA TYR A 702 -23.90 -33.98 10.55
C TYR A 702 -24.25 -34.65 11.87
N SER A 703 -23.26 -35.27 12.51
CA SER A 703 -23.44 -36.00 13.77
C SER A 703 -22.96 -35.21 15.00
N GLY A 704 -22.26 -34.09 14.78
CA GLY A 704 -21.81 -33.22 15.86
C GLY A 704 -22.89 -32.24 16.29
N GLN A 705 -22.57 -31.42 17.29
CA GLN A 705 -23.37 -30.27 17.67
C GLN A 705 -22.89 -29.04 16.91
N ASP A 706 -23.81 -28.23 16.39
CA ASP A 706 -23.48 -26.92 15.84
C ASP A 706 -23.40 -25.92 16.99
N VAL A 707 -22.20 -25.41 17.26
CA VAL A 707 -21.91 -24.46 18.34
C VAL A 707 -21.49 -23.08 17.82
N SER A 708 -21.60 -22.88 16.50
CA SER A 708 -21.45 -21.57 15.87
C SER A 708 -22.51 -20.59 16.37
N MET A 709 -22.24 -19.30 16.21
CA MET A 709 -23.22 -18.28 16.55
C MET A 709 -24.54 -18.42 15.79
N ASP A 710 -25.64 -18.03 16.45
CA ASP A 710 -26.93 -17.83 15.77
C ASP A 710 -27.05 -16.36 15.33
N PRO A 711 -27.03 -16.05 14.02
CA PRO A 711 -27.12 -14.66 13.54
C PRO A 711 -28.43 -13.97 13.91
N VAL A 712 -29.50 -14.71 14.24
CA VAL A 712 -30.78 -14.14 14.67
C VAL A 712 -30.65 -13.32 15.96
N ALA A 713 -29.65 -13.63 16.80
CA ALA A 713 -29.37 -12.90 18.04
C ALA A 713 -28.73 -11.52 17.81
N TYR A 714 -28.23 -11.25 16.60
CA TYR A 714 -27.50 -10.05 16.23
C TYR A 714 -28.24 -9.19 15.18
N GLU A 715 -29.49 -9.53 14.87
CA GLU A 715 -30.31 -8.77 13.92
C GLU A 715 -30.54 -7.33 14.39
N PRO A 716 -30.65 -6.37 13.45
CA PRO A 716 -31.07 -5.01 13.79
C PRO A 716 -32.52 -4.99 14.28
N ALA A 717 -32.98 -3.83 14.75
CA ALA A 717 -34.39 -3.67 15.12
C ALA A 717 -35.29 -3.88 13.89
N LYS A 718 -36.39 -4.62 14.06
CA LYS A 718 -37.37 -4.87 13.00
C LYS A 718 -38.81 -4.84 13.54
N PRO A 719 -39.86 -4.76 12.70
CA PRO A 719 -41.24 -4.67 13.17
C PRO A 719 -41.58 -5.78 14.18
N GLY A 720 -41.94 -5.38 15.40
CA GLY A 720 -42.27 -6.32 16.49
C GLY A 720 -41.08 -6.97 17.22
N LYS A 721 -39.83 -6.65 16.88
CA LYS A 721 -38.62 -7.18 17.54
C LYS A 721 -37.58 -6.06 17.76
N ALA A 722 -37.17 -5.87 19.01
CA ALA A 722 -36.10 -4.94 19.35
C ALA A 722 -34.74 -5.38 18.74
N ALA A 723 -33.80 -4.44 18.61
CA ALA A 723 -32.45 -4.76 18.14
C ALA A 723 -31.78 -5.82 19.03
N GLY A 724 -31.08 -6.75 18.38
CA GLY A 724 -30.26 -7.76 19.03
C GLY A 724 -28.94 -7.22 19.55
N LEU A 725 -28.00 -8.14 19.78
CA LEU A 725 -26.62 -7.82 20.14
C LEU A 725 -25.88 -7.18 18.96
N LYS A 726 -24.83 -6.41 19.27
CA LYS A 726 -23.90 -5.88 18.26
C LYS A 726 -22.71 -6.83 18.11
N MET A 727 -22.35 -7.16 16.87
CA MET A 727 -21.12 -7.91 16.56
C MET A 727 -19.91 -6.97 16.61
N LEU A 728 -19.92 -5.91 15.80
CA LEU A 728 -18.84 -4.92 15.72
C LEU A 728 -19.39 -3.49 15.56
N PRO A 729 -19.49 -2.68 16.64
CA PRO A 729 -19.97 -1.31 16.54
C PRO A 729 -19.12 -0.45 15.61
N LEU A 730 -19.74 0.46 14.87
CA LEU A 730 -19.03 1.35 13.95
C LEU A 730 -18.06 2.29 14.70
N PRO A 731 -16.89 2.62 14.11
CA PRO A 731 -15.97 3.59 14.69
C PRO A 731 -16.52 5.02 14.67
N ILE A 732 -17.44 5.32 13.74
CA ILE A 732 -18.16 6.59 13.60
C ILE A 732 -19.67 6.29 13.60
N ASP A 733 -20.41 6.87 14.54
CA ASP A 733 -21.88 6.78 14.57
C ASP A 733 -22.50 8.02 13.93
N ARG A 734 -23.02 7.86 12.70
CA ARG A 734 -23.66 8.94 11.93
C ARG A 734 -24.87 9.59 12.62
N ASN A 735 -25.46 8.94 13.63
CA ASN A 735 -26.59 9.46 14.40
C ASN A 735 -26.16 10.12 15.72
N SER A 736 -24.89 9.99 16.11
CA SER A 736 -24.35 10.60 17.32
C SER A 736 -24.07 12.08 17.10
N ALA A 737 -24.63 12.95 17.95
CA ALA A 737 -24.40 14.39 17.88
C ALA A 737 -22.89 14.75 17.97
N ALA A 738 -22.11 13.96 18.71
CA ALA A 738 -20.67 14.17 18.85
C ALA A 738 -19.91 13.85 17.54
N ASP A 739 -20.29 12.78 16.84
CA ASP A 739 -19.64 12.43 15.59
C ASP A 739 -20.14 13.28 14.42
N GLN A 740 -21.41 13.70 14.42
CA GLN A 740 -21.93 14.71 13.48
C GLN A 740 -21.16 16.03 13.57
N ALA A 741 -20.78 16.47 14.77
CA ALA A 741 -19.94 17.65 14.94
C ALA A 741 -18.55 17.45 14.30
N LYS A 742 -17.91 16.28 14.51
CA LYS A 742 -16.62 15.96 13.88
C LYS A 742 -16.71 15.87 12.36
N ILE A 743 -17.76 15.24 11.84
CA ILE A 743 -18.02 15.11 10.40
C ILE A 743 -18.17 16.50 9.78
N LYS A 744 -18.93 17.39 10.42
CA LYS A 744 -19.09 18.78 9.95
C LYS A 744 -17.78 19.58 9.93
N ASP A 745 -16.88 19.29 10.87
CA ASP A 745 -15.59 19.97 10.97
C ASP A 745 -14.50 19.36 10.07
N ALA A 746 -14.74 18.16 9.52
CA ALA A 746 -13.82 17.45 8.64
C ALA A 746 -13.56 18.24 7.34
N ARG A 747 -12.50 17.87 6.62
CA ARG A 747 -12.27 18.37 5.27
C ARG A 747 -13.19 17.63 4.29
N HIS A 748 -13.80 18.34 3.34
CA HIS A 748 -14.61 17.72 2.31
C HIS A 748 -13.89 17.70 0.96
N ARG A 749 -14.03 16.59 0.24
CA ARG A 749 -13.51 16.41 -1.11
C ARG A 749 -14.58 15.83 -2.03
N GLU A 750 -14.48 16.14 -3.30
CA GLU A 750 -15.35 15.62 -4.34
C GLU A 750 -14.54 14.97 -5.47
N PHE A 751 -14.94 13.75 -5.83
CA PHE A 751 -14.38 12.98 -6.93
C PHE A 751 -15.49 12.60 -7.90
N ILE A 752 -15.41 13.09 -9.14
CA ILE A 752 -16.43 12.82 -10.16
C ILE A 752 -15.85 11.87 -11.21
N PHE A 753 -16.40 10.66 -11.29
CA PHE A 753 -15.97 9.59 -12.17
C PHE A 753 -16.77 9.61 -13.46
N GLY A 754 -16.14 9.72 -14.62
CA GLY A 754 -16.88 9.73 -15.88
C GLY A 754 -16.03 9.64 -17.13
N ARG A 755 -16.59 10.10 -18.27
CA ARG A 755 -15.91 10.14 -19.59
C ARG A 755 -15.63 11.55 -20.10
N SER A 756 -16.12 12.58 -19.41
CA SER A 756 -15.88 13.96 -19.83
C SER A 756 -14.39 14.26 -19.83
N ASP A 757 -13.90 15.04 -20.80
CA ASP A 757 -12.49 15.45 -20.90
C ASP A 757 -11.50 14.31 -21.28
N GLY A 758 -12.00 13.10 -21.60
CA GLY A 758 -11.20 11.97 -22.05
C GLY A 758 -10.80 11.99 -23.54
N THR A 759 -10.00 11.02 -23.94
CA THR A 759 -9.62 10.77 -25.35
C THR A 759 -10.19 9.44 -25.84
N ASP A 760 -10.16 9.15 -27.14
CA ASP A 760 -10.65 7.85 -27.66
C ASP A 760 -9.89 6.65 -27.06
N THR A 761 -8.60 6.81 -26.75
CA THR A 761 -7.75 5.76 -26.17
C THR A 761 -7.74 5.71 -24.65
N LYS A 762 -8.06 6.83 -24.00
CA LYS A 762 -8.20 6.96 -22.54
C LYS A 762 -9.51 7.71 -22.25
N PRO A 763 -10.68 7.08 -22.53
CA PRO A 763 -11.97 7.75 -22.44
C PRO A 763 -12.38 8.09 -21.02
N TRP A 764 -11.84 7.38 -20.02
CA TRP A 764 -12.26 7.53 -18.64
C TRP A 764 -11.38 8.51 -17.86
N THR A 765 -12.03 9.39 -17.11
CA THR A 765 -11.40 10.46 -16.34
C THR A 765 -12.00 10.56 -14.94
N ILE A 766 -11.25 11.21 -14.05
CA ILE A 766 -11.74 11.60 -12.72
C ILE A 766 -11.50 13.10 -12.56
N LYS A 767 -12.54 13.84 -12.13
CA LYS A 767 -12.44 15.23 -11.69
C LYS A 767 -12.25 15.25 -10.19
N THR A 768 -11.42 16.16 -9.71
CA THR A 768 -11.20 16.36 -8.28
C THR A 768 -11.55 17.79 -7.94
N ASP A 769 -12.42 17.95 -6.94
CA ASP A 769 -12.77 19.23 -6.33
C ASP A 769 -13.14 20.31 -7.37
N GLY A 770 -14.10 20.02 -8.25
CA GLY A 770 -14.57 20.93 -9.31
C GLY A 770 -13.54 21.29 -10.39
N GLY A 771 -12.39 20.60 -10.43
CA GLY A 771 -11.34 20.77 -11.44
C GLY A 771 -11.64 20.06 -12.77
N PHE A 772 -10.63 20.05 -13.64
CA PHE A 772 -10.69 19.35 -14.93
C PHE A 772 -10.65 17.83 -14.76
N GLY A 773 -11.25 17.09 -15.70
CA GLY A 773 -11.20 15.64 -15.71
C GLY A 773 -9.89 15.15 -16.30
N TYR A 774 -9.16 14.31 -15.55
CA TYR A 774 -7.89 13.78 -16.04
C TYR A 774 -7.90 12.25 -16.16
N SER A 775 -7.24 11.75 -17.21
CA SER A 775 -6.81 10.35 -17.34
C SER A 775 -5.65 10.06 -16.38
N MET A 776 -5.47 8.80 -15.97
CA MET A 776 -4.39 8.43 -15.06
C MET A 776 -3.02 8.85 -15.59
N ASP A 777 -2.29 9.58 -14.75
CA ASP A 777 -0.85 9.76 -14.85
C ASP A 777 -0.27 9.63 -13.44
N PRO A 778 0.59 8.64 -13.16
CA PRO A 778 1.16 8.43 -11.82
C PRO A 778 2.05 9.58 -11.33
N ARG A 779 2.44 10.50 -12.22
CA ARG A 779 3.15 11.74 -11.89
C ARG A 779 2.26 12.82 -11.29
N ARG A 780 0.94 12.68 -11.36
CA ARG A 780 -0.01 13.67 -10.86
C ARG A 780 -0.55 13.27 -9.50
N ILE A 781 -0.61 14.22 -8.56
CA ILE A 781 -1.21 14.03 -7.23
C ILE A 781 -2.54 14.78 -7.20
N SER A 782 -3.64 14.05 -7.06
CA SER A 782 -5.00 14.63 -7.06
C SER A 782 -5.42 15.14 -5.69
N ALA A 783 -5.06 14.41 -4.62
CA ALA A 783 -5.35 14.78 -3.24
C ALA A 783 -4.17 14.45 -2.33
N ALA A 784 -4.03 15.23 -1.25
CA ALA A 784 -3.02 15.04 -0.22
C ALA A 784 -3.64 15.20 1.18
N PRO A 785 -4.35 14.19 1.70
CA PRO A 785 -4.68 14.15 3.12
C PRO A 785 -3.40 14.17 3.97
N GLN A 786 -3.47 14.71 5.17
CA GLN A 786 -2.30 14.84 6.05
C GLN A 786 -2.47 14.00 7.30
N LEU A 787 -1.39 13.42 7.83
CA LEU A 787 -1.43 12.85 9.17
C LEU A 787 -1.57 13.98 10.21
N ALA A 788 -2.30 13.74 11.29
CA ALA A 788 -2.64 14.76 12.26
C ALA A 788 -1.46 15.25 13.13
N GLN A 789 -0.46 14.41 13.41
CA GLN A 789 0.69 14.75 14.26
C GLN A 789 1.95 14.03 13.80
N GLN A 790 3.12 14.40 14.35
CA GLN A 790 4.43 13.81 14.03
C GLN A 790 4.67 12.52 14.84
N SER A 791 5.62 11.70 14.40
CA SER A 791 5.97 10.47 15.11
C SER A 791 6.54 10.77 16.50
N THR A 792 6.10 10.03 17.51
CA THR A 792 6.62 10.04 18.88
C THR A 792 7.24 8.67 19.20
N ASP A 793 7.95 8.57 20.33
CA ASP A 793 8.55 7.30 20.80
C ASP A 793 7.50 6.18 21.06
N GLY A 794 6.20 6.49 21.04
CA GLY A 794 5.09 5.54 21.14
C GLY A 794 4.21 5.43 19.89
N GLY A 795 4.64 6.00 18.76
CA GLY A 795 3.84 6.13 17.52
C GLY A 795 3.35 7.57 17.29
N PHE A 796 2.38 7.78 16.40
CA PHE A 796 1.78 9.11 16.17
C PHE A 796 0.72 9.45 17.24
N SER A 797 0.76 10.62 17.88
CA SER A 797 -0.35 11.03 18.75
C SER A 797 -1.52 11.63 17.92
N GLY A 798 -2.77 11.52 18.39
CA GLY A 798 -3.97 12.14 17.77
C GLY A 798 -4.70 11.27 16.74
N ASP A 799 -6.02 11.48 16.60
CA ASP A 799 -6.99 10.58 15.93
C ASP A 799 -6.83 10.38 14.40
N GLY A 800 -5.70 10.76 13.77
CA GLY A 800 -5.61 10.90 12.32
C GLY A 800 -6.45 12.07 11.78
N THR A 801 -6.38 12.33 10.47
CA THR A 801 -7.30 13.30 9.86
C THR A 801 -8.56 12.60 9.40
N LEU A 802 -9.70 13.14 9.82
CA LEU A 802 -11.01 12.77 9.31
C LEU A 802 -11.30 13.62 8.08
N GLU A 803 -11.63 12.99 6.97
CA GLU A 803 -12.17 13.66 5.79
C GLU A 803 -13.54 13.06 5.42
N VAL A 804 -14.35 13.86 4.74
CA VAL A 804 -15.60 13.44 4.11
C VAL A 804 -15.40 13.47 2.60
N TRP A 805 -15.49 12.32 1.96
CA TRP A 805 -15.31 12.21 0.52
C TRP A 805 -16.65 11.95 -0.14
N LYS A 806 -16.92 12.73 -1.18
CA LYS A 806 -18.09 12.63 -2.02
C LYS A 806 -17.68 12.04 -3.37
N ILE A 807 -18.13 10.82 -3.64
CA ILE A 807 -17.87 10.10 -4.89
C ILE A 807 -19.12 10.23 -5.75
N VAL A 808 -18.97 10.76 -6.96
CA VAL A 808 -20.08 11.15 -7.84
C VAL A 808 -19.93 10.49 -9.21
N ASN A 809 -21.05 10.01 -9.75
CA ASN A 809 -21.15 9.59 -11.13
C ASN A 809 -21.28 10.81 -12.06
N GLY A 810 -20.26 11.03 -12.89
CA GLY A 810 -20.15 12.16 -13.81
C GLY A 810 -20.75 11.93 -15.20
N GLY A 811 -21.45 10.82 -15.43
CA GLY A 811 -22.00 10.49 -16.74
C GLY A 811 -23.26 9.62 -16.69
N ASN A 812 -24.00 9.62 -17.80
CA ASN A 812 -25.21 8.82 -17.91
C ASN A 812 -24.90 7.45 -18.54
N GLY A 813 -25.33 6.38 -17.89
CA GLY A 813 -25.36 5.03 -18.49
C GLY A 813 -24.17 4.12 -18.20
N TRP A 814 -23.40 4.38 -17.14
CA TRP A 814 -22.30 3.52 -16.67
C TRP A 814 -22.35 3.37 -15.16
N SER A 815 -21.90 2.21 -14.69
CA SER A 815 -21.79 1.93 -13.26
C SER A 815 -20.33 1.72 -12.88
N HIS A 816 -19.92 2.36 -11.79
CA HIS A 816 -18.56 2.37 -11.28
C HIS A 816 -18.54 1.87 -9.82
N PRO A 817 -17.91 0.72 -9.52
CA PRO A 817 -17.62 0.33 -8.15
C PRO A 817 -16.31 1.01 -7.76
N VAL A 818 -16.36 2.17 -7.10
CA VAL A 818 -15.17 2.98 -6.81
C VAL A 818 -14.45 2.46 -5.57
N HIS A 819 -13.22 2.00 -5.73
CA HIS A 819 -12.36 1.58 -4.64
C HIS A 819 -11.46 2.71 -4.16
N VAL A 820 -11.37 2.90 -2.84
CA VAL A 820 -10.40 3.78 -2.19
C VAL A 820 -9.45 2.91 -1.36
N HIS A 821 -8.15 3.00 -1.63
CA HIS A 821 -7.13 2.23 -0.91
C HIS A 821 -7.01 2.69 0.57
N PHE A 822 -6.21 1.94 1.33
CA PHE A 822 -5.74 2.25 2.69
C PHE A 822 -6.70 2.04 3.87
N GLU A 823 -7.88 2.67 3.85
CA GLU A 823 -8.85 2.56 4.96
C GLU A 823 -10.29 2.37 4.47
N GLU A 824 -11.07 1.71 5.31
CA GLU A 824 -12.51 1.62 5.12
C GLU A 824 -13.19 2.89 5.63
N GLY A 825 -14.20 3.36 4.89
CA GLY A 825 -15.04 4.49 5.27
C GLY A 825 -16.41 4.06 5.77
N VAL A 826 -17.09 4.96 6.49
CA VAL A 826 -18.49 4.80 6.87
C VAL A 826 -19.34 5.65 5.92
N ILE A 827 -20.24 5.02 5.16
CA ILE A 827 -21.19 5.76 4.32
C ILE A 827 -22.07 6.64 5.23
N LEU A 828 -22.14 7.92 4.90
CA LEU A 828 -23.00 8.91 5.54
C LEU A 828 -24.34 9.01 4.81
N SER A 829 -24.28 9.12 3.48
CA SER A 829 -25.47 9.20 2.64
C SER A 829 -25.23 8.61 1.24
N ARG A 830 -26.32 8.16 0.61
CA ARG A 830 -26.43 7.84 -0.82
C ARG A 830 -27.54 8.69 -1.41
N ASP A 831 -27.24 9.52 -2.41
CA ASP A 831 -28.20 10.49 -2.97
C ASP A 831 -28.91 11.33 -1.89
N GLY A 832 -28.18 11.75 -0.85
CA GLY A 832 -28.71 12.49 0.30
C GLY A 832 -29.63 11.68 1.24
N LYS A 833 -29.78 10.37 1.03
CA LYS A 833 -30.58 9.46 1.87
C LYS A 833 -29.69 8.56 2.73
N ALA A 834 -30.27 7.95 3.76
CA ALA A 834 -29.58 6.94 4.54
C ALA A 834 -29.23 5.71 3.68
N PRO A 835 -28.07 5.07 3.92
CA PRO A 835 -27.70 3.83 3.22
C PRO A 835 -28.69 2.69 3.53
N PRO A 836 -28.82 1.70 2.61
CA PRO A 836 -29.64 0.51 2.82
C PRO A 836 -29.14 -0.34 4.00
N GLU A 837 -29.97 -1.23 4.53
CA GLU A 837 -29.67 -1.98 5.76
C GLU A 837 -28.36 -2.78 5.68
N TRP A 838 -27.99 -3.29 4.51
CA TRP A 838 -26.72 -4.03 4.30
C TRP A 838 -25.45 -3.16 4.27
N GLU A 839 -25.56 -1.83 4.21
CA GLU A 839 -24.41 -0.90 4.30
C GLU A 839 -24.51 0.03 5.52
N LYS A 840 -25.72 0.20 6.05
CA LYS A 840 -25.99 1.02 7.23
C LYS A 840 -25.18 0.57 8.44
N TRP A 841 -25.00 -0.73 8.61
CA TRP A 841 -24.28 -1.31 9.75
C TRP A 841 -22.82 -1.61 9.45
N ALA A 842 -22.28 -1.08 8.35
CA ALA A 842 -20.98 -1.48 7.84
C ALA A 842 -20.03 -0.30 7.64
N ARG A 843 -18.73 -0.62 7.64
CA ARG A 843 -17.71 0.15 6.92
C ARG A 843 -17.66 -0.36 5.48
N LYS A 844 -16.95 0.30 4.57
CA LYS A 844 -16.77 -0.11 3.16
C LYS A 844 -15.42 0.34 2.61
N ASP A 845 -14.95 -0.29 1.55
CA ASP A 845 -13.82 0.20 0.75
C ASP A 845 -14.15 0.31 -0.75
N VAL A 846 -15.31 -0.22 -1.18
CA VAL A 846 -15.83 -0.11 -2.55
C VAL A 846 -17.20 0.56 -2.55
N TYR A 847 -17.32 1.70 -3.23
CA TYR A 847 -18.50 2.54 -3.28
C TYR A 847 -19.10 2.50 -4.68
N ARG A 848 -20.18 1.74 -4.85
CA ARG A 848 -20.89 1.70 -6.12
C ARG A 848 -21.65 3.00 -6.38
N ILE A 849 -21.42 3.58 -7.56
CA ILE A 849 -22.17 4.68 -8.17
C ILE A 849 -22.61 4.29 -9.59
N GLY A 850 -23.73 4.84 -10.07
CA GLY A 850 -24.31 4.54 -11.38
C GLY A 850 -25.84 4.35 -11.34
N PRO A 851 -26.48 4.17 -12.51
CA PRO A 851 -27.94 4.24 -12.67
C PRO A 851 -28.71 2.99 -12.19
N ASP A 852 -28.03 1.97 -11.66
CA ASP A 852 -28.68 0.72 -11.25
C ASP A 852 -29.63 0.93 -10.05
N ALA A 853 -30.68 0.09 -9.95
CA ALA A 853 -31.72 0.25 -8.93
C ALA A 853 -31.20 0.20 -7.47
N ASP A 854 -30.15 -0.58 -7.22
CA ASP A 854 -29.50 -0.71 -5.91
C ASP A 854 -28.18 0.12 -5.83
N SER A 855 -28.01 1.12 -6.71
CA SER A 855 -26.86 2.02 -6.79
C SER A 855 -27.28 3.47 -6.47
N SER A 856 -26.36 4.43 -6.59
CA SER A 856 -26.61 5.85 -6.38
C SER A 856 -25.84 6.72 -7.36
N GLU A 857 -26.30 7.94 -7.61
CA GLU A 857 -25.53 8.93 -8.39
C GLU A 857 -24.38 9.50 -7.57
N GLU A 858 -24.55 9.62 -6.25
CA GLU A 858 -23.51 10.05 -5.34
C GLU A 858 -23.47 9.23 -4.04
N VAL A 859 -22.28 9.13 -3.46
CA VAL A 859 -22.02 8.54 -2.14
C VAL A 859 -21.14 9.49 -1.34
N GLU A 860 -21.58 9.84 -0.13
CA GLU A 860 -20.75 10.55 0.85
C GLU A 860 -20.29 9.58 1.92
N MET A 861 -18.99 9.56 2.18
CA MET A 861 -18.36 8.70 3.18
C MET A 861 -17.46 9.49 4.12
N ALA A 862 -17.43 9.08 5.39
CA ALA A 862 -16.43 9.54 6.35
C ALA A 862 -15.27 8.53 6.40
N ILE A 863 -14.06 9.00 6.13
CA ILE A 863 -12.84 8.19 6.10
C ILE A 863 -11.73 8.84 6.94
N ARG A 864 -10.89 8.03 7.58
CA ARG A 864 -9.83 8.50 8.48
C ARG A 864 -8.47 8.11 7.90
N PHE A 865 -7.49 9.00 8.00
CA PHE A 865 -6.11 8.75 7.53
C PHE A 865 -5.14 8.84 8.71
N ARG A 866 -4.42 7.76 9.00
CA ARG A 866 -3.59 7.57 10.21
C ARG A 866 -2.47 6.55 9.97
N GLU A 867 -1.56 6.41 10.92
CA GLU A 867 -0.43 5.46 10.99
C GLU A 867 0.65 5.48 9.88
N PHE A 868 0.28 5.53 8.60
CA PHE A 868 1.19 5.39 7.46
C PHE A 868 1.04 6.54 6.48
N ALA A 869 2.15 6.91 5.84
CA ALA A 869 2.21 7.97 4.83
C ALA A 869 2.62 7.38 3.47
N GLY A 870 2.57 8.20 2.42
CA GLY A 870 3.03 7.85 1.08
C GLY A 870 1.90 7.74 0.07
N THR A 871 2.21 7.09 -1.05
CA THR A 871 1.37 7.09 -2.25
C THR A 871 0.35 5.94 -2.26
N TYR A 872 -0.91 6.31 -2.49
CA TYR A 872 -2.05 5.41 -2.59
C TYR A 872 -2.88 5.72 -3.85
N MET A 873 -3.93 4.91 -4.08
CA MET A 873 -4.76 5.01 -5.28
C MET A 873 -6.26 5.03 -4.96
N GLU A 874 -7.01 5.57 -5.89
CA GLU A 874 -8.47 5.53 -5.92
C GLU A 874 -8.90 5.32 -7.37
N HIS A 875 -9.86 4.42 -7.61
CA HIS A 875 -10.25 4.06 -8.98
C HIS A 875 -11.60 3.36 -9.07
N CYS A 876 -12.15 3.33 -10.28
CA CYS A 876 -13.24 2.43 -10.60
C CYS A 876 -12.72 1.00 -10.74
N HIS A 877 -13.30 0.06 -10.00
CA HIS A 877 -12.91 -1.34 -9.99
C HIS A 877 -13.58 -2.18 -11.09
N ASN A 878 -14.39 -1.56 -11.98
CA ASN A 878 -14.45 -2.08 -13.35
C ASN A 878 -13.06 -1.84 -13.95
N THR A 879 -12.19 -2.84 -13.82
CA THR A 879 -10.77 -2.76 -14.14
C THR A 879 -10.50 -2.42 -15.61
N GLN A 880 -11.48 -2.62 -16.50
CA GLN A 880 -11.35 -2.14 -17.89
C GLN A 880 -11.48 -0.61 -17.99
N HIS A 881 -12.29 -0.01 -17.11
CA HIS A 881 -12.31 1.44 -16.94
C HIS A 881 -11.00 1.91 -16.29
N GLU A 882 -10.52 1.22 -15.25
CA GLU A 882 -9.23 1.48 -14.57
C GLU A 882 -8.05 1.53 -15.55
N ASP A 883 -7.93 0.56 -16.47
CA ASP A 883 -6.84 0.47 -17.45
C ASP A 883 -6.92 1.55 -18.57
N SER A 884 -8.06 2.25 -18.70
CA SER A 884 -8.33 3.16 -19.84
C SER A 884 -9.00 4.52 -19.51
N SER A 885 -8.76 5.25 -18.42
CA SER A 885 -7.81 5.07 -17.34
C SER A 885 -8.37 5.74 -16.07
N MET A 886 -9.45 5.17 -15.54
CA MET A 886 -10.25 5.69 -14.42
C MET A 886 -9.59 5.38 -13.07
N LEU A 887 -8.37 5.88 -12.92
CA LEU A 887 -7.49 5.69 -11.79
C LEU A 887 -6.84 7.04 -11.45
N LEU A 888 -6.68 7.34 -10.17
CA LEU A 888 -5.93 8.50 -9.70
C LEU A 888 -4.98 8.13 -8.57
N ARG A 889 -4.01 9.00 -8.35
CA ARG A 889 -3.09 8.97 -7.22
C ARG A 889 -3.46 10.03 -6.20
N TRP A 890 -3.36 9.66 -4.93
CA TRP A 890 -3.35 10.57 -3.80
C TRP A 890 -2.24 10.17 -2.83
N ASP A 891 -1.73 11.14 -2.07
CA ASP A 891 -0.60 10.92 -1.16
C ASP A 891 -1.00 11.28 0.28
N ILE A 892 -0.83 10.36 1.24
CA ILE A 892 -0.89 10.73 2.65
C ILE A 892 0.42 11.43 3.00
N GLU A 893 0.34 12.71 3.37
CA GLU A 893 1.52 13.50 3.73
C GLU A 893 1.79 13.46 5.24
N HIS A 894 3.07 13.52 5.61
CA HIS A 894 3.44 13.79 7.00
C HIS A 894 3.05 15.22 7.40
N PRO A 895 2.80 15.50 8.69
CA PRO A 895 2.44 16.84 9.12
C PRO A 895 3.60 17.82 8.87
N GLY A 896 3.29 18.95 8.24
CA GLY A 896 4.29 19.95 7.86
C GLY A 896 5.14 19.57 6.65
N GLN A 897 4.75 18.54 5.88
CA GLN A 897 5.43 18.19 4.63
C GLN A 897 5.12 19.24 3.54
N PHE A 898 6.17 19.89 3.02
CA PHE A 898 6.05 20.90 1.96
C PHE A 898 6.37 20.32 0.57
N GLN A 899 7.31 19.39 0.52
CA GLN A 899 7.77 18.71 -0.70
C GLN A 899 6.92 17.48 -1.00
N VAL A 900 6.93 17.03 -2.26
CA VAL A 900 6.13 15.87 -2.69
C VAL A 900 6.97 14.67 -3.05
N MET A 901 6.41 13.48 -2.82
CA MET A 901 7.05 12.22 -3.15
C MET A 901 7.17 12.08 -4.68
N PRO A 902 8.36 11.77 -5.22
CA PRO A 902 8.54 11.56 -6.66
C PRO A 902 7.93 10.23 -7.10
N THR A 903 7.55 10.16 -8.38
CA THR A 903 7.00 8.93 -8.99
C THR A 903 8.12 7.97 -9.36
N PRO A 904 8.08 6.69 -8.92
CA PRO A 904 9.00 5.67 -9.41
C PRO A 904 8.71 5.34 -10.88
N LEU A 905 9.76 5.14 -11.67
CA LEU A 905 9.73 4.66 -13.05
C LEU A 905 10.56 3.36 -13.15
N PRO A 906 9.95 2.19 -12.95
CA PRO A 906 10.67 0.92 -13.07
C PRO A 906 11.10 0.63 -14.51
N GLY A 907 12.29 0.02 -14.65
CA GLY A 907 12.81 -0.48 -15.92
C GLY A 907 13.81 -1.62 -15.69
N TRP A 908 14.32 -2.23 -16.78
CA TRP A 908 15.26 -3.35 -16.69
C TRP A 908 16.58 -3.00 -16.00
N ASP A 909 16.96 -1.73 -15.91
CA ASP A 909 18.18 -1.28 -15.22
C ASP A 909 17.97 -0.91 -13.74
N GLY A 910 16.74 -1.03 -13.24
CA GLY A 910 16.33 -0.58 -11.91
C GLY A 910 15.23 0.49 -11.99
N VAL A 911 14.96 1.15 -10.86
CA VAL A 911 13.91 2.16 -10.77
C VAL A 911 14.52 3.55 -10.78
N GLN A 912 14.04 4.40 -11.69
CA GLN A 912 14.34 5.83 -11.70
C GLN A 912 13.22 6.61 -11.02
N TYR A 913 13.46 7.89 -10.71
CA TYR A 913 12.46 8.77 -10.10
C TYR A 913 12.27 10.04 -10.92
N MET A 914 11.04 10.54 -10.91
CA MET A 914 10.67 11.79 -11.56
C MET A 914 9.81 12.63 -10.63
N ALA A 915 10.02 13.93 -10.64
CA ALA A 915 9.24 14.87 -9.86
C ALA A 915 7.74 14.75 -10.19
N SER A 916 6.91 14.79 -9.14
CA SER A 916 5.46 14.76 -9.27
C SER A 916 4.88 16.18 -9.27
N VAL A 917 3.69 16.33 -9.85
CA VAL A 917 2.96 17.60 -9.95
C VAL A 917 1.62 17.45 -9.23
N GLY A 918 1.35 18.32 -8.26
CA GLY A 918 0.06 18.36 -7.58
C GLY A 918 -0.98 19.14 -8.38
N LEU A 919 -2.25 18.73 -8.31
CA LEU A 919 -3.36 19.60 -8.69
C LEU A 919 -3.36 20.86 -7.82
N PRO A 920 -3.84 22.02 -8.30
CA PRO A 920 -3.93 23.23 -7.47
C PRO A 920 -4.68 23.05 -6.14
N THR A 921 -5.63 22.11 -6.10
CA THR A 921 -6.50 21.83 -4.93
C THR A 921 -6.02 20.70 -4.02
N PHE A 922 -4.92 20.00 -4.36
CA PHE A 922 -4.55 18.74 -3.70
C PHE A 922 -4.45 18.85 -2.17
N ARG A 923 -4.06 20.02 -1.63
CA ARG A 923 -4.00 20.31 -0.19
C ARG A 923 -5.19 21.11 0.38
N THR A 924 -6.01 21.77 -0.43
CA THR A 924 -6.77 22.97 0.04
C THR A 924 -8.27 23.10 -0.27
N LYS A 925 -8.95 22.24 -1.04
CA LYS A 925 -10.42 22.37 -1.23
C LYS A 925 -11.20 21.33 -0.39
N GLY A 926 -12.37 21.58 0.23
CA GLY A 926 -13.07 22.80 0.67
C GLY A 926 -14.04 22.49 1.84
N LYS A 927 -14.36 23.44 2.72
CA LYS A 927 -15.63 23.44 3.50
C LYS A 927 -16.67 24.09 2.57
N ASP A 928 -17.93 23.65 2.60
CA ASP A 928 -18.99 24.21 1.76
C ASP A 928 -19.04 25.75 1.85
N ASP A 929 -18.56 26.42 0.81
CA ASP A 929 -18.57 27.88 0.71
C ASP A 929 -19.97 28.34 0.31
N ASN A 930 -20.81 28.53 1.32
CA ASN A 930 -22.00 29.38 1.24
C ASN A 930 -21.97 30.55 2.24
N ASP A 931 -20.80 30.87 2.78
CA ASP A 931 -20.58 32.10 3.53
C ASP A 931 -19.48 32.90 2.84
N ASP A 932 -19.85 34.03 2.23
CA ASP A 932 -18.93 35.15 1.98
C ASP A 932 -18.38 35.62 3.35
N ALA A 933 -17.40 34.89 3.87
CA ALA A 933 -16.69 35.27 5.07
C ALA A 933 -15.88 36.53 4.76
N ALA A 934 -16.15 37.59 5.52
CA ALA A 934 -15.38 38.82 5.43
C ALA A 934 -13.88 38.54 5.64
N ASN A 935 -13.04 39.10 4.75
CA ASN A 935 -11.59 38.97 4.76
C ASN A 935 -11.01 39.18 6.17
N LYS A 936 -10.39 38.16 6.76
CA LYS A 936 -9.76 38.25 8.08
C LYS A 936 -8.33 38.75 7.93
N PRO A 937 -7.83 39.52 8.90
CA PRO A 937 -6.44 39.97 8.90
C PRO A 937 -5.42 38.83 8.96
N PRO A 938 -4.24 38.98 8.32
CA PRO A 938 -3.14 38.05 8.46
C PRO A 938 -2.54 38.07 9.88
N VAL A 939 -1.83 37.02 10.25
CA VAL A 939 -1.09 36.89 11.52
C VAL A 939 0.40 37.03 11.22
N ALA A 940 0.99 38.13 11.70
CA ALA A 940 2.42 38.40 11.60
C ALA A 940 3.17 37.84 12.82
N ALA A 941 4.28 37.13 12.61
CA ALA A 941 5.10 36.48 13.62
C ALA A 941 6.46 37.18 13.79
N ASN A 942 7.01 37.17 15.02
CA ASN A 942 8.26 37.86 15.31
C ASN A 942 9.47 37.18 14.67
N ASP A 943 10.47 37.97 14.30
CA ASP A 943 11.70 37.53 13.64
C ASP A 943 12.95 37.87 14.45
N SER A 944 14.03 37.11 14.22
CA SER A 944 15.34 37.45 14.77
C SER A 944 16.50 37.10 13.85
N ALA A 945 17.58 37.89 13.92
CA ALA A 945 18.82 37.60 13.18
C ALA A 945 20.05 38.25 13.88
N ALA A 946 21.24 38.07 13.29
CA ALA A 946 22.47 38.68 13.78
C ALA A 946 23.38 39.17 12.64
N THR A 947 24.12 40.26 12.88
CA THR A 947 25.13 40.80 11.95
C THR A 947 26.29 41.50 12.69
N THR A 948 27.31 41.92 11.96
CA THR A 948 28.43 42.72 12.48
C THR A 948 28.39 44.14 11.94
N ALA A 949 29.07 45.07 12.62
CA ALA A 949 29.21 46.47 12.19
C ALA A 949 29.54 46.59 10.70
N GLY A 950 28.81 47.45 9.99
CA GLY A 950 29.01 47.74 8.57
C GLY A 950 28.59 46.66 7.58
N LYS A 951 27.98 45.53 8.01
CA LYS A 951 27.51 44.45 7.12
C LYS A 951 25.98 44.40 7.05
N PRO A 952 25.34 44.90 5.97
CA PRO A 952 23.90 44.76 5.76
C PRO A 952 23.45 43.29 5.66
N ILE A 953 22.22 43.02 6.07
CA ILE A 953 21.55 41.72 5.94
C ILE A 953 20.14 41.89 5.36
N THR A 954 19.70 40.94 4.56
CA THR A 954 18.33 40.88 4.00
C THR A 954 17.58 39.73 4.66
N LEU A 955 16.34 40.00 5.09
CA LEU A 955 15.50 39.12 5.87
C LEU A 955 14.17 38.87 5.14
N SER A 956 13.80 37.60 5.03
CA SER A 956 12.48 37.18 4.55
C SER A 956 11.50 37.16 5.72
N VAL A 957 11.14 38.34 6.22
CA VAL A 957 10.31 38.46 7.44
C VAL A 957 8.93 37.83 7.28
N LEU A 958 8.36 37.81 6.07
CA LEU A 958 7.05 37.20 5.81
C LEU A 958 7.07 35.66 5.80
N ALA A 959 8.23 35.01 6.00
CA ALA A 959 8.37 33.56 5.84
C ALA A 959 7.68 32.75 6.94
N ASN A 960 7.45 33.35 8.10
CA ASN A 960 6.74 32.76 9.26
C ASN A 960 5.35 33.39 9.48
N ASP A 961 4.89 34.25 8.56
CA ASP A 961 3.58 34.89 8.60
C ASP A 961 2.52 34.07 7.86
N THR A 962 1.27 34.16 8.29
CA THR A 962 0.16 33.39 7.70
C THR A 962 -1.10 34.23 7.54
N ASP A 963 -1.86 34.02 6.46
CA ASP A 963 -3.23 34.53 6.32
C ASP A 963 -4.24 33.41 6.62
N PRO A 964 -5.21 33.60 7.54
CA PRO A 964 -6.17 32.56 7.92
C PRO A 964 -7.01 32.00 6.75
N GLU A 965 -7.21 32.78 5.69
CA GLU A 965 -7.96 32.38 4.50
C GLU A 965 -7.07 32.18 3.27
N GLY A 966 -5.75 32.31 3.43
CA GLY A 966 -4.79 32.08 2.36
C GLY A 966 -4.75 33.17 1.28
N ASN A 967 -5.12 34.42 1.61
CA ASN A 967 -5.08 35.56 0.68
C ASN A 967 -3.63 36.04 0.42
N LEU A 968 -2.85 35.21 -0.28
CA LEU A 968 -1.45 35.46 -0.65
C LEU A 968 -1.34 36.15 -2.02
N PRO A 969 -0.21 36.83 -2.35
CA PRO A 969 0.99 37.00 -1.53
C PRO A 969 0.81 38.03 -0.40
N LEU A 970 1.47 37.79 0.74
CA LEU A 970 1.63 38.79 1.79
C LEU A 970 2.66 39.85 1.37
N ASN A 971 2.47 41.07 1.85
CA ASN A 971 3.42 42.17 1.70
C ASN A 971 3.75 42.80 3.05
N VAL A 972 4.99 43.24 3.21
CA VAL A 972 5.46 44.00 4.38
C VAL A 972 4.95 45.43 4.27
N VAL A 973 4.12 45.86 5.22
CA VAL A 973 3.70 47.26 5.38
C VAL A 973 3.98 47.73 6.82
N GLY A 974 3.79 49.02 7.11
CA GLY A 974 3.96 49.54 8.47
C GLY A 974 5.38 49.42 9.06
N LEU A 975 6.42 49.28 8.22
CA LEU A 975 7.80 49.07 8.67
C LEU A 975 8.34 50.29 9.46
N SER A 976 8.67 50.09 10.74
CA SER A 976 9.29 51.12 11.59
C SER A 976 10.81 51.12 11.47
N GLN A 977 11.46 52.24 11.81
CA GLN A 977 12.92 52.29 11.94
C GLN A 977 13.37 51.81 13.33
N PRO A 978 14.56 51.21 13.44
CA PRO A 978 15.24 51.01 14.72
C PRO A 978 15.52 52.33 15.45
N ASP A 979 15.85 52.26 16.74
CA ASP A 979 16.23 53.42 17.54
C ASP A 979 17.41 54.20 16.93
N SER A 980 17.43 55.52 17.16
CA SER A 980 18.46 56.40 16.60
C SER A 980 19.88 55.91 16.93
N GLY A 981 20.70 55.74 15.90
CA GLY A 981 22.08 55.26 16.02
C GLY A 981 22.24 53.73 15.97
N GLN A 982 21.16 52.96 15.88
CA GLN A 982 21.17 51.49 15.81
C GLN A 982 21.05 50.93 14.38
N GLY A 983 21.32 51.72 13.36
CA GLY A 983 21.21 51.31 11.94
C GLY A 983 19.89 51.76 11.30
N SER A 984 19.63 51.27 10.10
CA SER A 984 18.44 51.63 9.31
C SER A 984 17.84 50.42 8.60
N VAL A 985 16.53 50.42 8.37
CA VAL A 985 15.83 49.39 7.59
C VAL A 985 15.18 49.94 6.35
N SER A 986 15.11 49.12 5.30
CA SER A 986 14.36 49.38 4.08
C SER A 986 13.65 48.11 3.62
N THR A 987 12.54 48.24 2.89
CA THR A 987 11.78 47.11 2.34
C THR A 987 11.52 47.30 0.85
N ASN A 988 11.48 46.21 0.11
CA ASN A 988 11.02 46.16 -1.28
C ASN A 988 9.57 45.64 -1.40
N GLY A 989 8.86 45.53 -0.27
CA GLY A 989 7.49 45.00 -0.19
C GLY A 989 7.41 43.54 0.23
N THR A 990 8.46 42.74 0.03
CA THR A 990 8.46 41.29 0.34
C THR A 990 9.60 40.86 1.28
N THR A 991 10.68 41.63 1.33
CA THR A 991 11.84 41.40 2.20
C THR A 991 12.28 42.70 2.85
N VAL A 992 12.89 42.59 4.04
CA VAL A 992 13.43 43.72 4.79
C VAL A 992 14.95 43.65 4.79
N THR A 993 15.62 44.73 4.38
CA THR A 993 17.07 44.87 4.47
C THR A 993 17.43 45.78 5.65
N TYR A 994 18.15 45.24 6.63
CA TYR A 994 18.71 45.96 7.76
C TYR A 994 20.18 46.30 7.52
N THR A 995 20.54 47.56 7.71
CA THR A 995 21.91 48.09 7.58
C THR A 995 22.40 48.56 8.95
N PRO A 996 23.35 47.86 9.59
CA PRO A 996 23.92 48.29 10.87
C PRO A 996 24.84 49.50 10.71
N PRO A 997 25.15 50.24 11.81
CA PRO A 997 26.16 51.29 11.79
C PRO A 997 27.52 50.77 11.30
N ALA A 998 28.26 51.60 10.56
CA ALA A 998 29.56 51.25 10.02
C ALA A 998 30.59 50.86 11.09
N THR A 999 30.44 51.38 12.31
CA THR A 999 31.28 51.07 13.47
C THR A 999 30.41 50.85 14.70
N VAL A 1000 30.66 49.78 15.45
CA VAL A 1000 29.98 49.45 16.70
C VAL A 1000 31.03 49.21 17.78
N ALA A 1001 31.00 50.01 18.85
CA ALA A 1001 31.97 49.91 19.95
C ALA A 1001 31.57 48.84 20.98
N THR A 1002 30.27 48.64 21.20
CA THR A 1002 29.69 47.66 22.13
C THR A 1002 28.53 46.94 21.46
N PRO A 1003 28.38 45.60 21.59
CA PRO A 1003 27.26 44.89 21.03
C PRO A 1003 25.91 45.45 21.51
N PHE A 1004 24.91 45.50 20.63
CA PHE A 1004 23.55 45.90 20.95
C PHE A 1004 22.53 45.11 20.12
N THR A 1005 21.25 45.15 20.50
CA THR A 1005 20.15 44.58 19.71
C THR A 1005 19.33 45.72 19.11
N ALA A 1006 19.25 45.78 17.78
CA ALA A 1006 18.34 46.66 17.07
C ALA A 1006 16.95 46.02 17.01
N SER A 1007 15.90 46.80 17.28
CA SER A 1007 14.51 46.30 17.21
C SER A 1007 13.67 47.22 16.34
N PHE A 1008 12.85 46.64 15.47
CA PHE A 1008 11.89 47.35 14.64
C PHE A 1008 10.68 46.46 14.35
N ASN A 1009 9.57 47.05 13.89
CA ASN A 1009 8.31 46.34 13.68
C ASN A 1009 7.83 46.43 12.24
N TYR A 1010 7.01 45.48 11.82
CA TYR A 1010 6.23 45.55 10.58
C TYR A 1010 4.84 44.93 10.75
N THR A 1011 3.92 45.21 9.82
CA THR A 1011 2.65 44.51 9.69
C THR A 1011 2.62 43.76 8.36
N ALA A 1012 2.03 42.57 8.36
CA ALA A 1012 1.76 41.83 7.13
C ALA A 1012 0.45 42.33 6.53
N ARG A 1013 0.40 42.54 5.21
CA ARG A 1013 -0.83 42.85 4.47
C ARG A 1013 -1.11 41.76 3.46
N ASP A 1014 -2.35 41.28 3.44
CA ASP A 1014 -2.82 40.29 2.48
C ASP A 1014 -3.12 40.88 1.09
N ALA A 1015 -3.44 40.01 0.13
CA ALA A 1015 -3.76 40.40 -1.24
C ALA A 1015 -5.10 41.15 -1.39
N LYS A 1016 -5.99 41.09 -0.38
CA LYS A 1016 -7.28 41.79 -0.35
C LYS A 1016 -7.23 43.11 0.45
N GLY A 1017 -6.08 43.45 1.02
CA GLY A 1017 -5.78 44.71 1.68
C GLY A 1017 -5.96 44.72 3.20
N ALA A 1018 -6.25 43.61 3.88
CA ALA A 1018 -6.28 43.60 5.34
C ALA A 1018 -4.87 43.46 5.93
N GLU A 1019 -4.63 44.15 7.04
CA GLU A 1019 -3.34 44.20 7.72
C GLU A 1019 -3.39 43.49 9.07
N SER A 1020 -2.31 42.82 9.43
CA SER A 1020 -2.19 42.09 10.69
C SER A 1020 -2.52 42.98 11.89
N VAL A 1021 -3.43 42.50 12.75
CA VAL A 1021 -3.94 43.28 13.90
C VAL A 1021 -2.81 43.66 14.86
N ASN A 1022 -1.86 42.74 15.06
CA ASN A 1022 -0.65 42.99 15.84
C ASN A 1022 0.55 43.09 14.89
N PRO A 1023 1.41 44.11 15.02
CA PRO A 1023 2.67 44.15 14.30
C PRO A 1023 3.64 43.10 14.85
N ALA A 1024 4.43 42.50 13.96
CA ALA A 1024 5.55 41.64 14.30
C ALA A 1024 6.78 42.46 14.65
N THR A 1025 7.55 42.00 15.62
CA THR A 1025 8.83 42.60 16.04
C THR A 1025 9.99 41.80 15.47
N VAL A 1026 10.94 42.50 14.86
CA VAL A 1026 12.21 41.97 14.34
C VAL A 1026 13.34 42.40 15.26
N SER A 1027 14.10 41.43 15.80
CA SER A 1027 15.23 41.67 16.71
C SER A 1027 16.56 41.27 16.08
N ILE A 1028 17.47 42.23 15.88
CA ILE A 1028 18.79 42.01 15.25
C ILE A 1028 19.93 42.23 16.24
N ALA A 1029 20.68 41.18 16.56
CA ALA A 1029 21.90 41.30 17.37
C ALA A 1029 23.07 41.83 16.51
N VAL A 1030 23.67 42.96 16.90
CA VAL A 1030 24.79 43.60 16.19
C VAL A 1030 26.05 43.57 17.04
N SER A 1031 27.12 42.99 16.51
CA SER A 1031 28.44 42.92 17.17
C SER A 1031 29.51 43.78 16.46
N PRO A 1032 30.59 44.22 17.15
CA PRO A 1032 31.73 44.86 16.53
C PRO A 1032 32.35 44.02 15.39
N ALA A 1033 32.90 44.67 14.36
CA ALA A 1033 33.65 43.97 13.31
C ALA A 1033 34.96 43.38 13.87
N ALA A 1034 35.34 42.17 13.43
CA ALA A 1034 36.58 41.52 13.86
C ALA A 1034 37.82 42.28 13.35
N ALA A 1035 38.82 42.47 14.23
CA ALA A 1035 40.08 43.12 13.87
C ALA A 1035 40.90 42.24 12.92
N VAL A 1036 41.39 42.84 11.81
CA VAL A 1036 42.26 42.19 10.82
C VAL A 1036 43.71 42.25 11.30
N ASP A 1037 44.38 41.10 11.40
CA ASP A 1037 45.82 41.01 11.70
C ASP A 1037 46.65 41.54 10.52
N GLN A 1038 47.74 42.24 10.83
CA GLN A 1038 48.74 42.76 9.89
C GLN A 1038 50.13 42.28 10.31
N ILE A 1039 50.63 41.26 9.64
CA ILE A 1039 51.93 40.65 9.79
C ILE A 1039 52.91 41.19 8.76
N GLN A 1040 54.18 41.30 9.14
CA GLN A 1040 55.28 41.73 8.29
C GLN A 1040 56.52 40.92 8.64
N VAL A 1041 57.34 40.57 7.63
CA VAL A 1041 58.68 39.99 7.84
C VAL A 1041 59.69 41.14 7.78
N THR A 1042 60.36 41.43 8.88
CA THR A 1042 61.33 42.55 8.97
C THR A 1042 62.76 42.11 8.66
N SER A 1043 63.09 40.84 8.90
CA SER A 1043 64.39 40.26 8.55
C SER A 1043 64.24 38.76 8.28
N ALA A 1044 64.94 38.27 7.26
CA ALA A 1044 65.07 36.84 7.01
C ALA A 1044 66.49 36.55 6.52
N THR A 1045 67.23 35.79 7.31
CA THR A 1045 68.62 35.44 7.00
C THR A 1045 68.87 33.95 7.13
N VAL A 1046 69.82 33.43 6.36
CA VAL A 1046 70.28 32.05 6.46
C VAL A 1046 71.80 31.99 6.45
N GLN A 1047 72.37 31.30 7.43
CA GLN A 1047 73.79 31.07 7.55
C GLN A 1047 74.11 29.61 7.23
N VAL A 1048 75.03 29.40 6.29
CA VAL A 1048 75.50 28.06 5.92
C VAL A 1048 76.52 27.56 6.95
N ARG A 1049 76.33 26.35 7.47
CA ARG A 1049 77.19 25.70 8.46
C ARG A 1049 77.76 24.38 7.90
N SER A 1050 78.86 23.91 8.47
CA SER A 1050 79.50 22.65 8.08
C SER A 1050 78.57 21.44 8.27
N GLY A 1051 78.58 20.52 7.29
CA GLY A 1051 77.79 19.28 7.30
C GLY A 1051 76.34 19.48 6.85
N ASN A 1052 76.10 20.22 5.75
CA ASN A 1052 74.77 20.53 5.20
C ASN A 1052 73.78 21.06 6.23
N ARG A 1053 74.25 21.96 7.11
CA ARG A 1053 73.41 22.60 8.12
C ARG A 1053 73.15 24.06 7.75
N PHE A 1054 71.92 24.51 7.94
CA PHE A 1054 71.50 25.87 7.61
C PHE A 1054 70.79 26.46 8.83
N THR A 1055 71.37 27.51 9.40
CA THR A 1055 70.78 28.25 10.52
C THR A 1055 69.95 29.40 9.94
N TRP A 1056 68.64 29.32 10.11
CA TRP A 1056 67.67 30.32 9.67
C TRP A 1056 67.35 31.25 10.82
N ASP A 1057 67.32 32.55 10.57
CA ASP A 1057 66.84 33.55 11.50
C ASP A 1057 65.85 34.48 10.79
N VAL A 1058 64.58 34.36 11.16
CA VAL A 1058 63.46 35.10 10.57
C VAL A 1058 62.74 35.87 11.66
N GLN A 1059 62.53 37.16 11.44
CA GLN A 1059 61.95 38.09 12.39
C GLN A 1059 60.90 38.96 11.71
N GLY A 1060 59.91 39.40 12.48
CA GLY A 1060 58.84 40.25 11.97
C GLY A 1060 57.98 40.89 13.04
N THR A 1061 56.90 41.52 12.62
CA THR A 1061 55.87 42.11 13.49
C THR A 1061 54.48 41.58 13.12
N THR A 1062 53.56 41.60 14.09
CA THR A 1062 52.11 41.37 13.93
C THR A 1062 51.38 42.46 14.72
N THR A 1063 50.21 42.89 14.27
CA THR A 1063 49.36 43.81 15.03
C THR A 1063 48.54 43.12 16.11
N VAL A 1064 48.51 41.77 16.14
CA VAL A 1064 47.74 40.99 17.11
C VAL A 1064 48.66 40.08 17.92
N ALA A 1065 48.82 40.41 19.21
CA ALA A 1065 49.67 39.65 20.13
C ALA A 1065 48.93 38.49 20.82
N THR A 1066 47.74 38.76 21.38
CA THR A 1066 47.01 37.81 22.21
C THR A 1066 46.21 36.83 21.37
N GLY A 1067 46.38 35.52 21.59
CA GLY A 1067 45.65 34.46 20.89
C GLY A 1067 46.11 34.18 19.46
N ASN A 1068 47.14 34.87 18.98
CA ASN A 1068 47.70 34.69 17.64
C ASN A 1068 48.92 33.74 17.66
N SER A 1069 49.15 33.02 16.57
CA SER A 1069 50.37 32.25 16.35
C SER A 1069 50.88 32.42 14.92
N ILE A 1070 52.20 32.48 14.76
CA ILE A 1070 52.85 32.69 13.46
C ILE A 1070 53.73 31.51 13.15
N SER A 1071 53.46 30.83 12.03
CA SER A 1071 54.26 29.71 11.52
C SER A 1071 55.10 30.17 10.34
N VAL A 1072 56.35 29.69 10.24
CA VAL A 1072 57.27 30.07 9.17
C VAL A 1072 57.74 28.84 8.38
N THR A 1073 57.74 28.95 7.06
CA THR A 1073 58.22 27.91 6.13
C THR A 1073 59.25 28.50 5.19
N ALA A 1074 60.38 27.81 4.97
CA ALA A 1074 61.43 28.20 4.04
C ALA A 1074 61.36 27.40 2.74
N ALA A 1075 61.61 28.05 1.61
CA ALA A 1075 61.80 27.37 0.33
C ALA A 1075 63.22 26.80 0.24
N THR A 1076 63.35 25.47 0.11
CA THR A 1076 64.63 24.78 -0.03
C THR A 1076 64.73 24.04 -1.37
N THR A 1077 65.92 23.65 -1.76
CA THR A 1077 66.20 22.86 -2.98
C THR A 1077 65.50 21.50 -3.02
N GLY A 1078 65.06 20.96 -1.87
CA GLY A 1078 64.28 19.72 -1.77
C GLY A 1078 62.78 19.93 -1.55
N GLY A 1079 62.27 21.16 -1.67
CA GLY A 1079 60.89 21.54 -1.37
C GLY A 1079 60.74 22.43 -0.11
N PRO A 1080 59.52 22.89 0.22
CA PRO A 1080 59.30 23.73 1.40
C PRO A 1080 59.57 22.98 2.71
N VAL A 1081 60.31 23.61 3.63
CA VAL A 1081 60.61 23.07 4.97
C VAL A 1081 60.03 23.98 6.04
N SER A 1082 59.24 23.43 6.96
CA SER A 1082 58.72 24.19 8.10
C SER A 1082 59.84 24.52 9.08
N LEU A 1083 59.97 25.80 9.44
CA LEU A 1083 60.91 26.30 10.44
C LEU A 1083 60.29 26.35 11.85
N GLY A 1084 59.00 26.03 11.98
CA GLY A 1084 58.25 26.00 13.24
C GLY A 1084 57.47 27.28 13.54
N ASN A 1085 56.93 27.35 14.76
CA ASN A 1085 56.18 28.50 15.25
C ASN A 1085 57.12 29.55 15.86
N ALA A 1086 56.85 30.83 15.54
CA ALA A 1086 57.59 31.97 16.04
C ALA A 1086 57.28 32.23 17.52
N THR A 1087 58.30 32.68 18.26
CA THR A 1087 58.10 33.24 19.59
C THR A 1087 57.60 34.67 19.45
N LEU A 1088 56.40 34.96 19.97
CA LEU A 1088 55.81 36.30 19.99
C LEU A 1088 56.21 37.03 21.28
N THR A 1089 56.72 38.25 21.14
CA THR A 1089 57.01 39.18 22.23
C THR A 1089 56.10 40.40 22.07
N ALA A 1090 55.19 40.61 23.03
CA ALA A 1090 54.24 41.71 22.98
C ALA A 1090 54.93 43.08 22.94
N THR A 1091 54.32 44.01 22.21
CA THR A 1091 54.70 45.42 22.07
C THR A 1091 53.46 46.30 22.22
N THR A 1092 53.64 47.62 22.32
CA THR A 1092 52.53 48.58 22.50
C THR A 1092 51.53 48.61 21.34
N THR A 1093 51.90 48.13 20.15
CA THR A 1093 51.07 48.16 18.93
C THR A 1093 50.85 46.77 18.29
N GLY A 1094 51.13 45.69 19.03
CA GLY A 1094 51.06 44.32 18.53
C GLY A 1094 52.11 43.41 19.16
N ALA A 1095 52.78 42.55 18.39
CA ALA A 1095 53.94 41.77 18.86
C ALA A 1095 55.06 41.73 17.82
N ARG A 1096 56.30 41.62 18.28
CA ARG A 1096 57.42 41.16 17.46
C ARG A 1096 57.48 39.64 17.49
N TRP A 1097 57.80 39.00 16.39
CA TRP A 1097 57.92 37.56 16.31
C TRP A 1097 59.27 37.15 15.73
N ARG A 1098 59.82 36.02 16.19
CA ARG A 1098 61.09 35.48 15.72
C ARG A 1098 61.08 33.95 15.66
N VAL A 1099 61.65 33.40 14.60
CA VAL A 1099 62.02 31.99 14.46
C VAL A 1099 63.52 31.93 14.23
N SER A 1100 64.22 31.18 15.07
CA SER A 1100 65.64 30.87 14.88
C SER A 1100 65.82 29.36 14.99
N VAL A 1101 66.18 28.69 13.89
CA VAL A 1101 66.24 27.23 13.83
C VAL A 1101 67.36 26.76 12.91
N THR A 1102 68.01 25.64 13.25
CA THR A 1102 68.99 25.00 12.36
C THR A 1102 68.38 23.75 11.73
N THR A 1103 68.41 23.70 10.41
CA THR A 1103 67.94 22.56 9.60
C THR A 1103 69.14 21.79 9.05
N THR A 1104 68.94 20.51 8.70
CA THR A 1104 69.94 19.65 8.04
C THR A 1104 69.41 19.19 6.68
N GLY A 1105 70.28 19.02 5.69
CA GLY A 1105 69.92 18.48 4.39
C GLY A 1105 69.90 19.54 3.27
N PHE A 1106 68.73 19.86 2.75
CA PHE A 1106 68.57 20.73 1.58
C PHE A 1106 68.76 22.22 1.92
N GLY A 1107 69.63 22.89 1.17
CA GLY A 1107 69.89 24.32 1.31
C GLY A 1107 68.80 25.21 0.70
N PRO A 1108 68.87 26.54 0.88
CA PRO A 1108 67.86 27.47 0.39
C PRO A 1108 67.66 27.37 -1.13
N ALA A 1109 66.42 27.49 -1.59
CA ALA A 1109 66.12 27.58 -3.01
C ALA A 1109 66.72 28.87 -3.62
N THR A 1110 66.80 28.95 -4.95
CA THR A 1110 67.17 30.20 -5.65
C THR A 1110 65.98 30.65 -6.50
N PRO A 1111 65.34 31.79 -6.20
CA PRO A 1111 65.62 32.72 -5.10
C PRO A 1111 65.22 32.16 -3.72
N ALA A 1112 65.98 32.51 -2.68
CA ALA A 1112 65.71 32.03 -1.32
C ALA A 1112 64.57 32.85 -0.71
N THR A 1113 63.51 32.20 -0.24
CA THR A 1113 62.33 32.86 0.35
C THR A 1113 61.85 32.13 1.61
N VAL A 1114 61.17 32.89 2.48
CA VAL A 1114 60.42 32.37 3.63
C VAL A 1114 59.00 32.92 3.58
N THR A 1115 58.03 32.11 4.00
CA THR A 1115 56.62 32.47 4.12
C THR A 1115 56.20 32.37 5.58
N ALA A 1116 55.72 33.48 6.15
CA ALA A 1116 55.14 33.54 7.48
C ALA A 1116 53.62 33.59 7.39
N LYS A 1117 52.91 32.78 8.19
CA LYS A 1117 51.44 32.69 8.22
C LYS A 1117 50.92 32.86 9.64
N SER A 1118 49.97 33.79 9.80
CA SER A 1118 49.19 34.03 11.02
C SER A 1118 48.02 33.05 11.13
N ALA A 1119 47.71 32.61 12.35
CA ALA A 1119 46.50 31.82 12.64
C ALA A 1119 45.20 32.59 12.35
N LEU A 1120 45.27 33.92 12.23
CA LEU A 1120 44.15 34.79 11.88
C LEU A 1120 43.99 35.01 10.36
N GLY A 1121 44.72 34.23 9.54
CA GLY A 1121 44.46 34.07 8.10
C GLY A 1121 45.41 34.84 7.17
N GLN A 1122 46.23 35.76 7.68
CA GLN A 1122 47.17 36.51 6.84
C GLN A 1122 48.47 35.75 6.57
N THR A 1123 49.02 35.87 5.35
CA THR A 1123 50.27 35.25 4.92
C THR A 1123 51.17 36.26 4.23
N VAL A 1124 52.48 36.27 4.54
CA VAL A 1124 53.48 37.15 3.93
C VAL A 1124 54.72 36.34 3.53
N THR A 1125 55.20 36.54 2.31
CA THR A 1125 56.43 35.91 1.79
C THR A 1125 57.52 36.96 1.61
N ALA A 1126 58.74 36.67 2.06
CA ALA A 1126 59.87 37.58 2.00
C ALA A 1126 61.14 36.88 1.49
N PRO A 1127 62.05 37.62 0.80
CA PRO A 1127 63.33 37.09 0.37
C PRO A 1127 64.27 36.87 1.57
N VAL A 1128 65.08 35.83 1.50
CA VAL A 1128 66.09 35.47 2.51
C VAL A 1128 67.46 35.94 2.03
N ARG A 1129 68.21 36.59 2.90
CA ARG A 1129 69.61 36.98 2.64
C ARG A 1129 70.57 35.95 3.23
N TYR A 1130 71.63 35.63 2.50
CA TYR A 1130 72.72 34.82 3.04
C TYR A 1130 73.55 35.67 4.01
N GLN A 1131 73.84 35.12 5.18
CA GLN A 1131 74.72 35.72 6.20
C GLN A 1131 76.10 35.09 6.21
#